data_AF-A0A952HIY0-F1
#
_entry.id   AF-A0A952HIY0-F1
#
_cell.length_a   1.000
_cell.length_b   1.000
_cell.length_c   1.000
_cell.angle_alpha   90.00
_cell.angle_beta   90.00
_cell.angle_gamma   90.00
#
_symmetry.space_group_name_H-M   'P 1'
#
loop_
_entity.id
_entity.type
_entity.pdbx_description
1 polymer ?
#
loop_
_entity_poly.entity_id
_entity_poly.type
_entity_poly.pdbx_seq_one_letter_code
_entity_poly.pdbx_strand_id
1 'polypeptide(L)'
;MNVEEKIHKQLENFFGKYSNVPAFYHDAYQILKLKDKYPFKTSSHLIGHCLREIDSAIREILREKREKTREAEIEKIINGILSMIEDDENKKKKIKLKAIGKIWNKLELHKCAHRNNIESPRDIKEIEEVFEYFSKVLFTLLPYLLKYVDEIKRRIDKLVDSKDKTEVLGEFGRTIPKSPYFLNYFFDKIDSSWLSILKEKGFFENPPELYKEDIYNLTWPQIKFLERIVKKELTEKDYESRKKIIEEVIDCILDMKENKNAIVLHDLIKIIAEIPLDSLKVDNEKIKELSEKIYKWMDKSDYLTHTYLIPPNTFWKAIINITKADVESGLTLIKYLLDDNKYESEVRHFLLYREEILMKLYPELISITKLQGFELLCSLLEKEIQYNDPNIPGEEDYSYRWYNTEKEHRYRLRGILVASILENAKFMIENDISSLESILNVIENRQFKVFCRIARDIIEPYKNKSEKLHKKYEEFADQCKKEDEIQTLRYWTPLIDDIHLEYIDKFSYLKVFDIINELRKHEEPDYSIADALEQVIKDNPEKFMKEIDNFIGIHPVYQEHLIKALHVLLLSKKSVPFDWEKILKLIKEIIYRENNKEDVLLATARLINHTLKKNLIPIDYKNELWEIIDRILDKLKTNNKQLEYAYCHIDTSIISTLEGLSTINLILYLYWLKKNNEIENFNSIPEVKDKLEYYLNKQTSIIIHAVYGFCLLSLLYIDKHWTKNMIYKIFPTNNEEYFFGAWCAYIKSNYPDYETYSLLKDIYAYAIENMKYNIEESECEESECHEDLVHHLVFLYGWGIISLDEPVFQRFWEKANDNIRGYFIRYAGQQLKGDEIPRDIIQRFKELWKWRLDYIRNTSNKNDFQKELENFIEWMNSKKLDDKWALENLIETIKLSNSITYEHISVLETLIETVNKFPELVLNYLELLIYKVSEIDLNLYLTEIKKFIEEISEILKSNEKNDLKEKLKNIKGTINLRLEKDIFLDLEDNGVQDLTDQK
;
A
#
# COMPACT_ATOMS: atom_id res chain seq x y z
N MET A 1 -36.04 -31.31 22.05
CA MET A 1 -35.48 -30.28 21.16
C MET A 1 -36.56 -29.34 20.71
N ASN A 2 -36.42 -28.06 21.04
CA ASN A 2 -37.27 -27.01 20.48
C ASN A 2 -37.03 -26.88 18.96
N VAL A 3 -37.91 -26.21 18.22
CA VAL A 3 -37.82 -26.09 16.76
C VAL A 3 -36.49 -25.45 16.34
N GLU A 4 -35.99 -24.49 17.10
CA GLU A 4 -34.77 -23.73 16.85
C GLU A 4 -33.52 -24.58 17.05
N GLU A 5 -33.48 -25.43 18.07
CA GLU A 5 -32.40 -26.40 18.26
C GLU A 5 -32.34 -27.41 17.09
N LYS A 6 -33.51 -27.77 16.52
CA LYS A 6 -33.56 -28.64 15.34
C LYS A 6 -33.01 -27.94 14.10
N ILE A 7 -33.34 -26.67 13.90
CA ILE A 7 -32.83 -25.88 12.77
C ILE A 7 -31.32 -25.70 12.90
N HIS A 8 -30.81 -25.32 14.08
CA HIS A 8 -29.38 -25.18 14.32
C HIS A 8 -28.62 -26.48 14.01
N LYS A 9 -29.10 -27.63 14.51
CA LYS A 9 -28.48 -28.93 14.21
C LYS A 9 -28.56 -29.31 12.72
N GLN A 10 -29.63 -28.92 12.02
CA GLN A 10 -29.74 -29.14 10.58
C GLN A 10 -28.76 -28.26 9.80
N LEU A 11 -28.52 -27.03 10.24
CA LEU A 11 -27.49 -26.16 9.67
C LEU A 11 -26.09 -26.73 9.92
N GLU A 12 -25.80 -27.25 11.12
CA GLU A 12 -24.53 -27.95 11.40
C GLU A 12 -24.34 -29.17 10.50
N ASN A 13 -25.40 -29.93 10.23
CA ASN A 13 -25.33 -31.07 9.33
C ASN A 13 -25.09 -30.64 7.87
N PHE A 14 -25.59 -29.48 7.45
CA PHE A 14 -25.51 -29.02 6.07
C PHE A 14 -24.17 -28.31 5.76
N PHE A 15 -23.73 -27.41 6.65
CA PHE A 15 -22.52 -26.63 6.47
C PHE A 15 -21.29 -27.19 7.22
N GLY A 16 -21.51 -28.11 8.17
CA GLY A 16 -20.49 -28.62 9.08
C GLY A 16 -20.52 -27.90 10.44
N LYS A 17 -20.15 -28.65 11.51
CA LYS A 17 -20.16 -28.16 12.90
C LYS A 17 -19.24 -26.96 13.16
N TYR A 18 -18.18 -26.82 12.36
CA TYR A 18 -17.20 -25.73 12.49
C TYR A 18 -17.46 -24.57 11.51
N SER A 19 -18.56 -24.61 10.75
CA SER A 19 -18.97 -23.48 9.92
C SER A 19 -19.43 -22.32 10.82
N ASN A 20 -19.25 -21.09 10.33
CA ASN A 20 -19.82 -19.89 10.93
C ASN A 20 -21.36 -19.79 10.73
N VAL A 21 -21.93 -20.46 9.73
CA VAL A 21 -23.36 -20.34 9.39
C VAL A 21 -24.30 -20.81 10.51
N PRO A 22 -24.09 -21.97 11.16
CA PRO A 22 -24.90 -22.37 12.32
C PRO A 22 -24.79 -21.39 13.50
N ALA A 23 -23.65 -20.73 13.68
CA ALA A 23 -23.43 -19.75 14.74
C ALA A 23 -24.33 -18.52 14.56
N PHE A 24 -24.48 -18.00 13.33
CA PHE A 24 -25.39 -16.90 13.05
C PHE A 24 -26.84 -17.20 13.46
N TYR A 25 -27.33 -18.43 13.24
CA TYR A 25 -28.68 -18.81 13.65
C TYR A 25 -28.80 -18.88 15.18
N HIS A 26 -27.75 -19.39 15.84
CA HIS A 26 -27.70 -19.45 17.30
C HIS A 26 -27.72 -18.05 17.92
N ASP A 27 -26.89 -17.13 17.42
CA ASP A 27 -26.78 -15.77 17.92
C ASP A 27 -28.09 -14.99 17.71
N ALA A 28 -28.69 -15.08 16.53
CA ALA A 28 -30.01 -14.50 16.26
C ALA A 28 -31.07 -14.98 17.27
N TYR A 29 -31.11 -16.29 17.54
CA TYR A 29 -32.03 -16.87 18.50
C TYR A 29 -31.74 -16.41 19.95
N GLN A 30 -30.47 -16.34 20.35
CA GLN A 30 -30.10 -15.91 21.69
C GLN A 30 -30.43 -14.43 21.93
N ILE A 31 -30.18 -13.57 20.94
CA ILE A 31 -30.53 -12.14 21.00
C ILE A 31 -32.04 -11.99 21.19
N LEU A 32 -32.85 -12.72 20.40
CA LEU A 32 -34.32 -12.71 20.56
C LEU A 32 -34.78 -13.24 21.92
N LYS A 33 -34.19 -14.34 22.39
CA LYS A 33 -34.56 -14.96 23.67
C LYS A 33 -34.21 -14.07 24.87
N LEU A 34 -33.13 -13.31 24.78
CA LEU A 34 -32.64 -12.45 25.86
C LEU A 34 -33.14 -11.00 25.75
N LYS A 35 -34.02 -10.69 24.80
CA LYS A 35 -34.49 -9.33 24.53
C LYS A 35 -34.99 -8.57 25.76
N ASP A 36 -35.69 -9.25 26.66
CA ASP A 36 -36.26 -8.65 27.87
C ASP A 36 -35.24 -8.51 29.02
N LYS A 37 -34.12 -9.23 28.94
CA LYS A 37 -33.09 -9.31 30.00
C LYS A 37 -31.86 -8.46 29.68
N TYR A 38 -31.48 -8.37 28.40
CA TYR A 38 -30.33 -7.62 27.91
C TYR A 38 -30.68 -6.96 26.56
N PRO A 39 -31.46 -5.86 26.56
CA PRO A 39 -31.92 -5.24 25.34
C PRO A 39 -30.77 -4.50 24.65
N PHE A 40 -30.13 -5.13 23.67
CA PHE A 40 -29.28 -4.39 22.74
C PHE A 40 -30.17 -3.38 21.99
N LYS A 41 -29.73 -2.12 21.95
CA LYS A 41 -30.47 -1.06 21.24
C LYS A 41 -30.64 -1.39 19.74
N THR A 42 -29.78 -2.23 19.18
CA THR A 42 -29.74 -2.58 17.75
C THR A 42 -30.11 -4.03 17.45
N SER A 43 -30.78 -4.74 18.37
CA SER A 43 -31.14 -6.17 18.23
C SER A 43 -31.73 -6.53 16.86
N SER A 44 -32.65 -5.72 16.33
CA SER A 44 -33.28 -5.95 15.03
C SER A 44 -32.31 -6.01 13.86
N HIS A 45 -31.25 -5.19 13.87
CA HIS A 45 -30.23 -5.15 12.83
C HIS A 45 -29.27 -6.33 12.95
N LEU A 46 -28.83 -6.65 14.17
CA LEU A 46 -27.94 -7.78 14.43
C LEU A 46 -28.60 -9.09 14.00
N ILE A 47 -29.87 -9.30 14.38
CA ILE A 47 -30.65 -10.46 13.95
C ILE A 47 -30.82 -10.46 12.43
N GLY A 48 -31.18 -9.31 11.83
CA GLY A 48 -31.32 -9.17 10.37
C GLY A 48 -30.05 -9.56 9.61
N HIS A 49 -28.88 -9.14 10.07
CA HIS A 49 -27.58 -9.54 9.52
C HIS A 49 -27.37 -11.05 9.63
N CYS A 50 -27.55 -11.63 10.82
CA CYS A 50 -27.41 -13.07 11.02
C CYS A 50 -28.29 -13.88 10.06
N LEU A 51 -29.57 -13.51 9.89
CA LEU A 51 -30.48 -14.20 8.97
C LEU A 51 -30.05 -14.04 7.52
N ARG A 52 -29.57 -12.85 7.13
CA ARG A 52 -29.07 -12.57 5.78
C ARG A 52 -27.85 -13.42 5.42
N GLU A 53 -26.91 -13.59 6.35
CA GLU A 53 -25.72 -14.42 6.12
C GLU A 53 -26.09 -15.90 5.89
N ILE A 54 -27.06 -16.43 6.65
CA ILE A 54 -27.57 -17.79 6.45
C ILE A 54 -28.27 -17.92 5.08
N ASP A 55 -29.11 -16.96 4.72
CA ASP A 55 -29.79 -16.92 3.42
C ASP A 55 -28.80 -16.91 2.26
N SER A 56 -27.77 -16.06 2.34
CA SER A 56 -26.73 -15.97 1.33
C SER A 56 -25.98 -17.30 1.19
N ALA A 57 -25.51 -17.87 2.30
CA ALA A 57 -24.76 -19.11 2.31
C ALA A 57 -25.53 -20.29 1.69
N ILE A 58 -26.85 -20.39 1.95
CA ILE A 58 -27.68 -21.45 1.34
C ILE A 58 -27.81 -21.25 -0.17
N ARG A 59 -28.01 -20.01 -0.63
CA ARG A 59 -28.12 -19.72 -2.06
C ARG A 59 -26.80 -19.94 -2.78
N GLU A 60 -25.67 -19.51 -2.23
CA GLU A 60 -24.34 -19.65 -2.84
C GLU A 60 -23.96 -21.11 -3.15
N ILE A 61 -24.25 -22.05 -2.24
CA ILE A 61 -23.93 -23.48 -2.45
C ILE A 61 -24.60 -24.03 -3.72
N LEU A 62 -25.78 -23.54 -4.07
CA LEU A 62 -26.58 -24.05 -5.18
C LEU A 62 -26.68 -23.07 -6.35
N ARG A 63 -26.00 -21.92 -6.26
CA ARG A 63 -26.05 -20.87 -7.26
C ARG A 63 -25.31 -21.30 -8.53
N GLU A 64 -26.01 -21.22 -9.66
CA GLU A 64 -25.39 -21.28 -10.98
C GLU A 64 -25.24 -19.85 -11.51
N LYS A 65 -24.05 -19.49 -12.01
CA LYS A 65 -23.68 -18.12 -12.43
C LYS A 65 -24.59 -17.46 -13.49
N ARG A 66 -25.62 -18.15 -14.01
CA ARG A 66 -26.53 -17.66 -15.05
C ARG A 66 -27.78 -16.93 -14.53
N GLU A 67 -28.11 -17.05 -13.25
CA GLU A 67 -29.35 -16.48 -12.71
C GLU A 67 -29.16 -15.01 -12.28
N LYS A 68 -29.97 -14.11 -12.85
CA LYS A 68 -29.88 -12.65 -12.60
C LYS A 68 -30.72 -12.16 -11.42
N THR A 69 -31.67 -12.95 -10.90
CA THR A 69 -32.61 -12.52 -9.85
C THR A 69 -32.74 -13.54 -8.72
N ARG A 70 -32.98 -13.04 -7.49
CA ARG A 70 -33.25 -13.87 -6.30
C ARG A 70 -34.40 -14.85 -6.51
N GLU A 71 -35.45 -14.42 -7.22
CA GLU A 71 -36.61 -15.26 -7.50
C GLU A 71 -36.23 -16.46 -8.37
N ALA A 72 -35.45 -16.24 -9.43
CA ALA A 72 -34.98 -17.31 -10.30
C ALA A 72 -34.05 -18.29 -9.54
N GLU A 73 -33.16 -17.77 -8.68
CA GLU A 73 -32.30 -18.60 -7.82
C GLU A 73 -33.13 -19.52 -6.90
N ILE A 74 -34.09 -18.94 -6.17
CA ILE A 74 -34.94 -19.69 -5.25
C ILE A 74 -35.83 -20.67 -5.99
N GLU A 75 -36.44 -20.27 -7.11
CA GLU A 75 -37.29 -21.13 -7.92
C GLU A 75 -36.51 -22.35 -8.44
N LYS A 76 -35.28 -22.15 -8.89
CA LYS A 76 -34.41 -23.23 -9.37
C LYS A 76 -34.03 -24.21 -8.26
N ILE A 77 -33.67 -23.72 -7.07
CA ILE A 77 -33.39 -24.56 -5.89
C ILE A 77 -34.63 -25.39 -5.55
N ILE A 78 -35.80 -24.76 -5.49
CA ILE A 78 -37.05 -25.46 -5.19
C ILE A 78 -37.38 -26.48 -6.28
N ASN A 79 -37.23 -26.16 -7.56
CA ASN A 79 -37.48 -27.07 -8.67
C ASN A 79 -36.50 -28.26 -8.68
N GLY A 80 -35.22 -28.04 -8.37
CA GLY A 80 -34.24 -29.11 -8.20
C GLY A 80 -34.62 -30.07 -7.10
N ILE A 81 -35.05 -29.56 -5.93
CA ILE A 81 -35.57 -30.39 -4.84
C ILE A 81 -36.84 -31.16 -5.30
N LEU A 82 -37.76 -30.48 -5.98
CA LEU A 82 -39.02 -31.10 -6.44
C LEU A 82 -38.79 -32.23 -7.45
N SER A 83 -37.75 -32.14 -8.29
CA SER A 83 -37.42 -33.21 -9.25
C SER A 83 -36.96 -34.51 -8.59
N MET A 84 -36.55 -34.48 -7.31
CA MET A 84 -36.18 -35.68 -6.55
C MET A 84 -37.36 -36.33 -5.83
N ILE A 85 -38.55 -35.74 -5.91
CA ILE A 85 -39.75 -36.25 -5.23
C ILE A 85 -40.61 -37.00 -6.25
N GLU A 86 -40.59 -38.32 -6.19
CA GLU A 86 -41.44 -39.21 -7.00
C GLU A 86 -42.94 -39.15 -6.58
N ASP A 87 -43.78 -39.76 -7.42
CA ASP A 87 -45.19 -39.47 -7.77
C ASP A 87 -46.25 -39.23 -6.66
N ASP A 88 -47.41 -38.74 -7.13
CA ASP A 88 -48.68 -38.27 -6.54
C ASP A 88 -48.97 -38.31 -5.01
N GLU A 89 -48.51 -39.28 -4.21
CA GLU A 89 -48.71 -39.28 -2.74
C GLU A 89 -47.98 -38.11 -2.06
N ASN A 90 -46.96 -37.55 -2.72
CA ASN A 90 -46.21 -36.39 -2.24
C ASN A 90 -46.75 -35.05 -2.75
N LYS A 91 -47.93 -35.00 -3.41
CA LYS A 91 -48.53 -33.75 -3.91
C LYS A 91 -48.65 -32.68 -2.83
N LYS A 92 -49.02 -33.06 -1.60
CA LYS A 92 -49.05 -32.15 -0.44
C LYS A 92 -47.66 -31.59 -0.08
N LYS A 93 -46.60 -32.41 -0.16
CA LYS A 93 -45.22 -31.97 0.10
C LYS A 93 -44.72 -31.03 -0.99
N LYS A 94 -45.00 -31.33 -2.26
CA LYS A 94 -44.68 -30.46 -3.41
C LYS A 94 -45.38 -29.10 -3.29
N ILE A 95 -46.67 -29.08 -2.93
CA ILE A 95 -47.42 -27.83 -2.67
C ILE A 95 -46.78 -27.05 -1.51
N LYS A 96 -46.43 -27.74 -0.41
CA LYS A 96 -45.79 -27.11 0.75
C LYS A 96 -44.45 -26.47 0.40
N LEU A 97 -43.60 -27.16 -0.38
CA LEU A 97 -42.31 -26.64 -0.82
C LEU A 97 -42.46 -25.42 -1.73
N LYS A 98 -43.39 -25.46 -2.70
CA LYS A 98 -43.70 -24.29 -3.54
C LYS A 98 -44.19 -23.09 -2.72
N ALA A 99 -45.04 -23.34 -1.71
CA ALA A 99 -45.51 -22.28 -0.83
C ALA A 99 -44.38 -21.68 0.03
N ILE A 100 -43.48 -22.52 0.55
CA ILE A 100 -42.30 -22.07 1.28
C ILE A 100 -41.33 -21.28 0.40
N GLY A 101 -41.11 -21.70 -0.85
CA GLY A 101 -40.30 -20.94 -1.81
C GLY A 101 -40.83 -19.51 -2.03
N LYS A 102 -42.16 -19.35 -2.14
CA LYS A 102 -42.79 -18.02 -2.23
C LYS A 102 -42.60 -17.18 -0.98
N ILE A 103 -42.64 -17.80 0.21
CA ILE A 103 -42.36 -17.10 1.48
C ILE A 103 -40.90 -16.67 1.50
N TRP A 104 -39.98 -17.59 1.18
CA TRP A 104 -38.54 -17.34 1.17
C TRP A 104 -38.15 -16.19 0.23
N ASN A 105 -38.77 -16.12 -0.96
CA ASN A 105 -38.53 -15.05 -1.91
C ASN A 105 -39.00 -13.68 -1.39
N LYS A 106 -40.11 -13.63 -0.64
CA LYS A 106 -40.68 -12.40 -0.08
C LYS A 106 -39.94 -11.87 1.16
N LEU A 107 -39.03 -12.64 1.75
CA LEU A 107 -38.30 -12.20 2.94
C LEU A 107 -37.23 -11.16 2.54
N GLU A 108 -37.49 -9.91 2.89
CA GLU A 108 -36.61 -8.77 2.62
C GLU A 108 -35.50 -8.65 3.69
N LEU A 109 -34.72 -9.72 3.88
CA LEU A 109 -33.69 -9.80 4.93
C LEU A 109 -32.61 -8.72 4.80
N HIS A 110 -32.31 -8.27 3.58
CA HIS A 110 -31.39 -7.16 3.34
C HIS A 110 -31.90 -5.85 3.96
N LYS A 111 -33.21 -5.59 3.88
CA LYS A 111 -33.81 -4.41 4.54
C LYS A 111 -33.68 -4.56 6.04
N CYS A 112 -33.92 -5.74 6.60
CA CYS A 112 -33.84 -5.98 8.04
C CYS A 112 -32.41 -5.81 8.61
N ALA A 113 -31.40 -6.23 7.85
CA ALA A 113 -29.99 -6.10 8.22
C ALA A 113 -29.51 -4.64 8.23
N HIS A 114 -29.95 -3.84 7.25
CA HIS A 114 -29.49 -2.47 7.09
C HIS A 114 -30.43 -1.45 7.73
N ARG A 115 -29.88 -0.37 8.28
CA ARG A 115 -30.69 0.75 8.79
C ARG A 115 -31.21 1.62 7.65
N ASN A 116 -32.40 2.18 7.82
CA ASN A 116 -32.86 3.29 7.01
C ASN A 116 -32.29 4.60 7.59
N ASN A 117 -31.22 5.13 6.99
CA ASN A 117 -30.70 6.45 7.34
C ASN A 117 -30.39 6.67 8.86
N ILE A 118 -30.92 7.75 9.49
CA ILE A 118 -30.73 8.10 10.93
C ILE A 118 -31.87 7.54 11.80
N GLU A 119 -32.74 6.71 11.23
CA GLU A 119 -33.91 6.26 11.97
C GLU A 119 -33.51 5.43 13.19
N SER A 120 -34.35 5.50 14.23
CA SER A 120 -34.19 4.64 15.39
C SER A 120 -34.23 3.17 14.95
N PRO A 121 -33.51 2.27 15.64
CA PRO A 121 -33.55 0.85 15.34
C PRO A 121 -35.00 0.32 15.29
N ARG A 122 -35.30 -0.53 14.29
CA ARG A 122 -36.65 -1.09 14.08
C ARG A 122 -37.16 -1.79 15.33
N ASP A 123 -38.49 -1.76 15.51
CA ASP A 123 -39.15 -2.49 16.59
C ASP A 123 -38.75 -3.98 16.52
N ILE A 124 -38.40 -4.53 17.68
CA ILE A 124 -38.01 -5.93 17.80
C ILE A 124 -39.16 -6.87 17.41
N LYS A 125 -40.43 -6.42 17.51
CA LYS A 125 -41.59 -7.19 17.05
C LYS A 125 -41.57 -7.44 15.55
N GLU A 126 -41.11 -6.49 14.75
CA GLU A 126 -41.01 -6.67 13.29
C GLU A 126 -39.98 -7.76 12.94
N ILE A 127 -38.83 -7.77 13.62
CA ILE A 127 -37.80 -8.79 13.36
C ILE A 127 -38.19 -10.16 13.92
N GLU A 128 -39.02 -10.22 14.97
CA GLU A 128 -39.56 -11.47 15.51
C GLU A 128 -40.41 -12.19 14.48
N GLU A 129 -41.33 -11.48 13.82
CA GLU A 129 -42.14 -12.05 12.74
C GLU A 129 -41.26 -12.55 11.58
N VAL A 130 -40.27 -11.75 11.16
CA VAL A 130 -39.33 -12.13 10.10
C VAL A 130 -38.51 -13.37 10.49
N PHE A 131 -38.03 -13.44 11.74
CA PHE A 131 -37.31 -14.60 12.26
C PHE A 131 -38.19 -15.85 12.25
N GLU A 132 -39.44 -15.76 12.71
CA GLU A 132 -40.39 -16.89 12.68
C GLU A 132 -40.65 -17.39 11.25
N TYR A 133 -40.89 -16.48 10.31
CA TYR A 133 -41.08 -16.85 8.91
C TYR A 133 -39.83 -17.50 8.30
N PHE A 134 -38.64 -16.97 8.59
CA PHE A 134 -37.40 -17.56 8.10
C PHE A 134 -37.09 -18.91 8.76
N SER A 135 -37.31 -19.07 10.06
CA SER A 135 -37.19 -20.35 10.76
C SER A 135 -38.14 -21.39 10.17
N LYS A 136 -39.35 -21.01 9.76
CA LYS A 136 -40.29 -21.89 9.05
C LYS A 136 -39.78 -22.31 7.67
N VAL A 137 -39.13 -21.40 6.94
CA VAL A 137 -38.44 -21.70 5.69
C VAL A 137 -37.34 -22.72 5.94
N LEU A 138 -36.40 -22.43 6.85
CA LEU A 138 -35.26 -23.29 7.16
C LEU A 138 -35.69 -24.69 7.62
N PHE A 139 -36.62 -24.76 8.57
CA PHE A 139 -37.14 -26.03 9.09
C PHE A 139 -37.77 -26.91 8.01
N THR A 140 -38.44 -26.30 7.04
CA THR A 140 -39.06 -27.04 5.95
C THR A 140 -38.04 -27.40 4.87
N LEU A 141 -37.09 -26.52 4.57
CA LEU A 141 -36.22 -26.61 3.40
C LEU A 141 -34.95 -27.46 3.65
N LEU A 142 -34.29 -27.28 4.80
CA LEU A 142 -32.99 -27.91 5.10
C LEU A 142 -32.96 -29.44 4.96
N PRO A 143 -33.97 -30.21 5.42
CA PRO A 143 -33.97 -31.66 5.24
C PRO A 143 -33.98 -32.11 3.79
N TYR A 144 -34.60 -31.32 2.90
CA TYR A 144 -34.63 -31.63 1.48
C TYR A 144 -33.37 -31.16 0.78
N LEU A 145 -32.81 -30.01 1.19
CA LEU A 145 -31.52 -29.52 0.69
C LEU A 145 -30.39 -30.52 0.99
N LEU A 146 -30.33 -31.04 2.21
CA LEU A 146 -29.36 -32.07 2.59
C LEU A 146 -29.44 -33.28 1.67
N LYS A 147 -30.65 -33.83 1.49
CA LYS A 147 -30.88 -34.97 0.58
C LYS A 147 -30.53 -34.65 -0.87
N TYR A 148 -30.83 -33.43 -1.32
CA TYR A 148 -30.53 -32.97 -2.67
C TYR A 148 -29.02 -32.91 -2.92
N VAL A 149 -28.28 -32.29 -2.00
CA VAL A 149 -26.80 -32.23 -2.05
C VAL A 149 -26.19 -33.62 -1.98
N ASP A 150 -26.65 -34.49 -1.08
CA ASP A 150 -26.15 -35.87 -0.94
C ASP A 150 -26.38 -36.69 -2.20
N GLU A 151 -27.56 -36.57 -2.81
CA GLU A 151 -27.89 -37.26 -4.05
C GLU A 151 -27.03 -36.77 -5.23
N ILE A 152 -26.77 -35.47 -5.34
CA ILE A 152 -25.86 -34.93 -6.36
C ILE A 152 -24.43 -35.42 -6.13
N LYS A 153 -23.93 -35.38 -4.89
CA LYS A 153 -22.60 -35.93 -4.56
C LYS A 153 -22.50 -37.41 -4.91
N ARG A 154 -23.53 -38.20 -4.61
CA ARG A 154 -23.60 -39.62 -4.98
C ARG A 154 -23.59 -39.83 -6.49
N ARG A 155 -24.19 -38.93 -7.27
CA ARG A 155 -24.12 -38.96 -8.74
C ARG A 155 -22.71 -38.60 -9.21
N ILE A 156 -22.10 -37.55 -8.67
CA ILE A 156 -20.72 -37.18 -8.96
C ILE A 156 -19.78 -38.35 -8.68
N ASP A 157 -19.90 -39.01 -7.52
CA ASP A 157 -19.07 -40.15 -7.14
C ASP A 157 -19.19 -41.30 -8.14
N LYS A 158 -20.42 -41.64 -8.56
CA LYS A 158 -20.65 -42.65 -9.61
C LYS A 158 -20.03 -42.28 -10.96
N LEU A 159 -20.06 -40.99 -11.31
CA LEU A 159 -19.49 -40.49 -12.54
C LEU A 159 -17.96 -40.53 -12.53
N VAL A 160 -17.34 -40.19 -11.39
CA VAL A 160 -15.88 -40.27 -11.21
C VAL A 160 -15.38 -41.73 -11.32
N ASP A 161 -16.16 -42.70 -10.83
CA ASP A 161 -15.81 -44.13 -10.86
C ASP A 161 -16.09 -44.82 -12.22
N SER A 162 -16.72 -44.14 -13.18
CA SER A 162 -17.07 -44.74 -14.47
C SER A 162 -15.84 -44.93 -15.37
N LYS A 163 -15.83 -46.03 -16.15
CA LYS A 163 -14.76 -46.34 -17.11
C LYS A 163 -14.86 -45.51 -18.40
N ASP A 164 -16.06 -45.06 -18.78
CA ASP A 164 -16.26 -44.22 -19.97
C ASP A 164 -16.44 -42.75 -19.55
N LYS A 165 -15.32 -42.02 -19.57
CA LYS A 165 -15.27 -40.60 -19.19
C LYS A 165 -16.01 -39.69 -20.18
N THR A 166 -16.24 -40.13 -21.42
CA THR A 166 -16.89 -39.33 -22.47
C THR A 166 -18.39 -39.29 -22.27
N GLU A 167 -18.97 -40.45 -21.96
CA GLU A 167 -20.38 -40.57 -21.56
C GLU A 167 -20.64 -39.77 -20.27
N VAL A 168 -19.72 -39.87 -19.29
CA VAL A 168 -19.78 -39.12 -18.03
C VAL A 168 -19.88 -37.62 -18.22
N LEU A 169 -19.05 -37.02 -19.09
CA LEU A 169 -19.10 -35.56 -19.30
C LEU A 169 -20.39 -35.10 -20.00
N GLY A 170 -20.97 -35.97 -20.84
CA GLY A 170 -22.29 -35.75 -21.44
C GLY A 170 -23.42 -35.74 -20.40
N GLU A 171 -23.35 -36.62 -19.40
CA GLU A 171 -24.30 -36.65 -18.28
C GLU A 171 -24.04 -35.55 -17.25
N PHE A 172 -22.77 -35.23 -16.97
CA PHE A 172 -22.36 -34.20 -16.02
C PHE A 172 -22.95 -32.84 -16.38
N GLY A 173 -22.88 -32.48 -17.67
CA GLY A 173 -23.47 -31.23 -18.18
C GLY A 173 -25.00 -31.16 -18.12
N ARG A 174 -25.70 -32.31 -17.98
CA ARG A 174 -27.17 -32.40 -17.97
C ARG A 174 -27.78 -32.61 -16.58
N THR A 175 -27.06 -33.27 -15.67
CA THR A 175 -27.62 -33.82 -14.44
C THR A 175 -27.03 -33.21 -13.15
N ILE A 176 -25.89 -32.54 -13.24
CA ILE A 176 -25.20 -31.95 -12.08
C ILE A 176 -25.26 -30.43 -12.18
N PRO A 177 -25.74 -29.73 -11.13
CA PRO A 177 -25.75 -28.28 -11.12
C PRO A 177 -24.34 -27.70 -11.22
N LYS A 178 -24.16 -26.69 -12.08
CA LYS A 178 -22.87 -26.01 -12.31
C LYS A 178 -22.52 -24.97 -11.25
N SER A 179 -22.82 -25.29 -9.99
CA SER A 179 -22.43 -24.43 -8.86
C SER A 179 -20.94 -24.59 -8.55
N PRO A 180 -20.27 -23.54 -8.04
CA PRO A 180 -18.88 -23.64 -7.59
C PRO A 180 -18.64 -24.77 -6.58
N TYR A 181 -19.61 -25.03 -5.70
CA TYR A 181 -19.54 -26.09 -4.69
C TYR A 181 -19.43 -27.50 -5.31
N PHE A 182 -20.32 -27.85 -6.23
CA PHE A 182 -20.29 -29.17 -6.88
C PHE A 182 -19.14 -29.31 -7.87
N LEU A 183 -18.74 -28.21 -8.53
CA LEU A 183 -17.55 -28.22 -9.37
C LEU A 183 -16.30 -28.47 -8.54
N ASN A 184 -16.11 -27.79 -7.40
CA ASN A 184 -15.02 -28.07 -6.46
C ASN A 184 -15.04 -29.53 -6.02
N TYR A 185 -16.19 -30.07 -5.60
CA TYR A 185 -16.29 -31.47 -5.19
C TYR A 185 -15.91 -32.47 -6.30
N PHE A 186 -16.31 -32.21 -7.54
CA PHE A 186 -15.92 -33.03 -8.70
C PHE A 186 -14.42 -32.93 -8.99
N PHE A 187 -13.91 -31.71 -9.15
CA PHE A 187 -12.49 -31.46 -9.42
C PHE A 187 -11.61 -31.97 -8.28
N ASP A 188 -12.10 -32.01 -7.05
CA ASP A 188 -11.38 -32.55 -5.90
C ASP A 188 -11.18 -34.07 -5.95
N LYS A 189 -11.98 -34.82 -6.72
CA LYS A 189 -11.91 -36.28 -6.75
C LYS A 189 -11.20 -36.87 -7.98
N ILE A 190 -11.17 -36.15 -9.09
CA ILE A 190 -10.57 -36.64 -10.34
C ILE A 190 -9.04 -36.51 -10.34
N ASP A 191 -8.35 -37.33 -11.14
CA ASP A 191 -6.88 -37.29 -11.26
C ASP A 191 -6.42 -36.89 -12.67
N SER A 192 -5.11 -36.98 -12.93
CA SER A 192 -4.46 -36.60 -14.19
C SER A 192 -5.04 -37.34 -15.40
N SER A 193 -5.65 -38.51 -15.21
CA SER A 193 -6.27 -39.28 -16.29
C SER A 193 -7.53 -38.60 -16.88
N TRP A 194 -8.03 -37.53 -16.26
CA TRP A 194 -9.15 -36.72 -16.76
C TRP A 194 -8.71 -35.51 -17.58
N LEU A 195 -7.40 -35.19 -17.60
CA LEU A 195 -6.90 -33.95 -18.17
C LEU A 195 -7.24 -33.81 -19.67
N SER A 196 -6.89 -34.80 -20.48
CA SER A 196 -7.11 -34.78 -21.94
C SER A 196 -8.56 -34.57 -22.33
N ILE A 197 -9.46 -35.31 -21.67
CA ILE A 197 -10.87 -35.26 -22.02
C ILE A 197 -11.54 -33.96 -21.55
N LEU A 198 -11.10 -33.39 -20.42
CA LEU A 198 -11.58 -32.10 -19.96
C LEU A 198 -11.10 -30.95 -20.85
N LYS A 199 -9.86 -31.04 -21.34
CA LYS A 199 -9.29 -30.12 -22.32
C LYS A 199 -10.07 -30.16 -23.64
N GLU A 200 -10.28 -31.35 -24.23
CA GLU A 200 -11.06 -31.53 -25.46
C GLU A 200 -12.51 -31.01 -25.36
N LYS A 201 -13.09 -31.01 -24.15
CA LYS A 201 -14.44 -30.48 -23.89
C LYS A 201 -14.45 -29.00 -23.51
N GLY A 202 -13.30 -28.32 -23.51
CA GLY A 202 -13.19 -26.88 -23.28
C GLY A 202 -13.40 -26.43 -21.84
N PHE A 203 -13.15 -27.28 -20.84
CA PHE A 203 -13.35 -26.91 -19.42
C PHE A 203 -12.38 -25.83 -18.93
N PHE A 204 -11.20 -25.72 -19.56
CA PHE A 204 -10.16 -24.76 -19.21
C PHE A 204 -10.21 -23.48 -20.07
N GLU A 205 -10.90 -23.49 -21.21
CA GLU A 205 -10.87 -22.39 -22.18
C GLU A 205 -11.42 -21.06 -21.65
N ASN A 206 -12.42 -21.09 -20.76
CA ASN A 206 -13.17 -19.89 -20.39
C ASN A 206 -13.11 -19.66 -18.85
N PRO A 207 -12.03 -19.03 -18.34
CA PRO A 207 -11.93 -18.68 -16.93
C PRO A 207 -12.99 -17.67 -16.50
N PRO A 208 -13.41 -17.68 -15.21
CA PRO A 208 -14.46 -16.80 -14.72
C PRO A 208 -14.02 -15.33 -14.67
N GLU A 209 -14.86 -14.44 -15.18
CA GLU A 209 -14.68 -12.99 -15.04
C GLU A 209 -14.89 -12.51 -13.59
N LEU A 210 -14.33 -11.33 -13.28
CA LEU A 210 -14.45 -10.67 -12.00
C LEU A 210 -15.86 -10.07 -11.83
N TYR A 211 -16.60 -10.47 -10.81
CA TYR A 211 -17.92 -9.87 -10.48
C TYR A 211 -17.72 -8.77 -9.44
N LYS A 212 -18.19 -7.55 -9.75
CA LYS A 212 -17.94 -6.31 -8.97
C LYS A 212 -18.41 -6.31 -7.51
N GLU A 213 -19.32 -7.19 -7.12
CA GLU A 213 -19.95 -7.14 -5.79
C GLU A 213 -19.38 -8.14 -4.77
N ASP A 214 -18.56 -9.11 -5.16
CA ASP A 214 -18.05 -10.15 -4.24
C ASP A 214 -16.55 -10.39 -4.44
N ILE A 215 -15.73 -9.62 -3.72
CA ILE A 215 -14.27 -9.85 -3.60
C ILE A 215 -13.98 -11.25 -3.01
N TYR A 216 -14.99 -11.98 -2.49
CA TYR A 216 -14.82 -13.27 -1.81
C TYR A 216 -15.14 -14.52 -2.66
N ASN A 217 -15.72 -14.40 -3.87
CA ASN A 217 -16.01 -15.56 -4.73
C ASN A 217 -14.83 -15.91 -5.67
N LEU A 218 -13.67 -16.13 -5.04
CA LEU A 218 -12.32 -16.06 -5.66
C LEU A 218 -11.80 -17.35 -6.31
N THR A 219 -12.44 -18.51 -6.11
CA THR A 219 -11.81 -19.78 -6.51
C THR A 219 -12.37 -20.32 -7.83
N TRP A 220 -11.50 -20.58 -8.81
CA TRP A 220 -11.84 -21.32 -10.03
C TRP A 220 -11.44 -22.81 -9.85
N PRO A 221 -12.39 -23.73 -9.64
CA PRO A 221 -12.09 -25.15 -9.35
C PRO A 221 -11.12 -25.80 -10.33
N GLN A 222 -11.24 -25.45 -11.61
CA GLN A 222 -10.43 -25.94 -12.71
C GLN A 222 -8.94 -25.62 -12.55
N ILE A 223 -8.59 -24.39 -12.13
CA ILE A 223 -7.18 -24.03 -11.95
C ILE A 223 -6.59 -24.70 -10.71
N LYS A 224 -7.40 -24.91 -9.66
CA LYS A 224 -6.99 -25.68 -8.48
C LYS A 224 -6.76 -27.15 -8.79
N PHE A 225 -7.53 -27.72 -9.72
CA PHE A 225 -7.26 -29.04 -10.26
C PHE A 225 -5.89 -29.10 -10.94
N LEU A 226 -5.59 -28.17 -11.85
CA LEU A 226 -4.27 -28.11 -12.52
C LEU A 226 -3.12 -27.98 -11.51
N GLU A 227 -3.26 -27.08 -10.52
CA GLU A 227 -2.28 -26.89 -9.44
C GLU A 227 -2.00 -28.19 -8.67
N ARG A 228 -3.06 -28.94 -8.35
CA ARG A 228 -2.91 -30.21 -7.65
C ARG A 228 -2.27 -31.28 -8.53
N ILE A 229 -2.65 -31.37 -9.81
CA ILE A 229 -2.04 -32.32 -10.75
C ILE A 229 -0.54 -32.07 -10.84
N VAL A 230 -0.11 -30.82 -11.04
CA VAL A 230 1.32 -30.48 -11.05
C VAL A 230 2.02 -30.93 -9.77
N LYS A 231 1.49 -30.57 -8.60
CA LYS A 231 2.09 -30.96 -7.31
C LYS A 231 2.22 -32.47 -7.13
N LYS A 232 1.22 -33.24 -7.57
CA LYS A 232 1.21 -34.71 -7.44
C LYS A 232 2.19 -35.35 -8.43
N GLU A 233 2.11 -34.98 -9.70
CA GLU A 233 2.89 -35.62 -10.78
C GLU A 233 4.39 -35.25 -10.72
N LEU A 234 4.75 -34.10 -10.12
CA LEU A 234 6.14 -33.77 -9.85
C LEU A 234 6.83 -34.75 -8.87
N THR A 235 6.06 -35.50 -8.08
CA THR A 235 6.58 -36.56 -7.19
C THR A 235 6.64 -37.95 -7.85
N GLU A 236 6.12 -38.09 -9.08
CA GLU A 236 6.12 -39.36 -9.82
C GLU A 236 7.52 -39.72 -10.33
N LYS A 237 7.84 -41.01 -10.35
CA LYS A 237 9.19 -41.49 -10.71
C LYS A 237 9.42 -41.60 -12.21
N ASP A 238 8.37 -41.80 -13.00
CA ASP A 238 8.49 -41.94 -14.44
C ASP A 238 8.59 -40.59 -15.15
N TYR A 239 9.75 -40.35 -15.77
CA TYR A 239 10.06 -39.08 -16.42
C TYR A 239 9.14 -38.77 -17.61
N GLU A 240 8.90 -39.76 -18.47
CA GLU A 240 8.14 -39.56 -19.72
C GLU A 240 6.65 -39.32 -19.44
N SER A 241 6.05 -40.08 -18.52
CA SER A 241 4.67 -39.84 -18.10
C SER A 241 4.51 -38.47 -17.44
N ARG A 242 5.44 -38.09 -16.55
CA ARG A 242 5.44 -36.76 -15.91
C ARG A 242 5.55 -35.65 -16.94
N LYS A 243 6.51 -35.75 -17.87
CA LYS A 243 6.70 -34.75 -18.93
C LYS A 243 5.42 -34.57 -19.73
N LYS A 244 4.82 -35.66 -20.19
CA LYS A 244 3.60 -35.63 -21.00
C LYS A 244 2.44 -34.95 -20.29
N ILE A 245 2.20 -35.27 -19.01
CA ILE A 245 1.09 -34.67 -18.25
C ILE A 245 1.35 -33.17 -18.02
N ILE A 246 2.58 -32.78 -17.71
CA ILE A 246 2.91 -31.36 -17.50
C ILE A 246 2.81 -30.55 -18.80
N GLU A 247 3.25 -31.09 -19.94
CA GLU A 247 3.05 -30.45 -21.25
C GLU A 247 1.56 -30.27 -21.56
N GLU A 248 0.72 -31.23 -21.20
CA GLU A 248 -0.72 -31.12 -21.37
C GLU A 248 -1.35 -30.08 -20.43
N VAL A 249 -0.83 -29.91 -19.21
CA VAL A 249 -1.21 -28.80 -18.31
C VAL A 249 -0.82 -27.46 -18.93
N ILE A 250 0.38 -27.34 -19.51
CA ILE A 250 0.83 -26.13 -20.21
C ILE A 250 -0.11 -25.83 -21.37
N ASP A 251 -0.48 -26.83 -22.18
CA ASP A 251 -1.42 -26.61 -23.27
C ASP A 251 -2.79 -26.14 -22.75
N CYS A 252 -3.27 -26.70 -21.63
CA CYS A 252 -4.51 -26.22 -21.00
C CYS A 252 -4.42 -24.74 -20.61
N ILE A 253 -3.24 -24.28 -20.15
CA ILE A 253 -2.97 -22.88 -19.81
C ILE A 253 -2.97 -22.00 -21.08
N LEU A 254 -2.35 -22.47 -22.16
CA LEU A 254 -2.28 -21.74 -23.43
C LEU A 254 -3.68 -21.58 -24.07
N ASP A 255 -4.54 -22.59 -23.94
CA ASP A 255 -5.93 -22.58 -24.43
C ASP A 255 -6.86 -21.65 -23.62
N MET A 256 -6.49 -21.22 -22.41
CA MET A 256 -7.33 -20.35 -21.58
C MET A 256 -7.47 -18.96 -22.19
N LYS A 257 -8.67 -18.39 -22.25
CA LYS A 257 -8.84 -17.00 -22.67
C LYS A 257 -8.41 -16.04 -21.57
N GLU A 258 -7.58 -15.06 -21.90
CA GLU A 258 -7.17 -14.04 -20.93
C GLU A 258 -8.36 -13.15 -20.59
N ASN A 259 -8.55 -12.88 -19.30
CA ASN A 259 -9.69 -12.12 -18.77
C ASN A 259 -9.27 -11.12 -17.67
N LYS A 260 -10.23 -10.36 -17.14
CA LYS A 260 -9.97 -9.31 -16.13
C LYS A 260 -9.69 -9.83 -14.70
N ASN A 261 -9.69 -11.13 -14.48
CA ASN A 261 -9.62 -11.71 -13.14
C ASN A 261 -8.17 -11.98 -12.73
N ALA A 262 -7.57 -11.04 -11.99
CA ALA A 262 -6.18 -11.13 -11.53
C ALA A 262 -5.89 -12.36 -10.64
N ILE A 263 -6.91 -12.95 -9.99
CA ILE A 263 -6.74 -14.16 -9.16
C ILE A 263 -6.52 -15.41 -10.02
N VAL A 264 -7.13 -15.48 -11.21
CA VAL A 264 -6.86 -16.57 -12.14
C VAL A 264 -5.42 -16.49 -12.63
N LEU A 265 -4.95 -15.30 -12.96
CA LEU A 265 -3.56 -15.07 -13.34
C LEU A 265 -2.59 -15.40 -12.20
N HIS A 266 -2.92 -15.06 -10.95
CA HIS A 266 -2.15 -15.47 -9.77
C HIS A 266 -2.01 -16.98 -9.64
N ASP A 267 -3.12 -17.71 -9.75
CA ASP A 267 -3.10 -19.17 -9.63
C ASP A 267 -2.33 -19.82 -10.79
N LEU A 268 -2.38 -19.24 -12.00
CA LEU A 268 -1.56 -19.64 -13.14
C LEU A 268 -0.07 -19.43 -12.84
N ILE A 269 0.31 -18.27 -12.32
CA ILE A 269 1.68 -17.95 -11.94
C ILE A 269 2.20 -18.91 -10.87
N LYS A 270 1.38 -19.26 -9.87
CA LYS A 270 1.74 -20.28 -8.88
C LYS A 270 2.03 -21.62 -9.52
N ILE A 271 1.22 -22.05 -10.49
CA ILE A 271 1.44 -23.31 -11.20
C ILE A 271 2.80 -23.27 -11.91
N ILE A 272 3.09 -22.21 -12.66
CA ILE A 272 4.36 -22.06 -13.40
C ILE A 272 5.57 -22.01 -12.46
N ALA A 273 5.43 -21.35 -11.30
CA ALA A 273 6.48 -21.28 -10.29
C ALA A 273 6.88 -22.65 -9.72
N GLU A 274 6.01 -23.65 -9.79
CA GLU A 274 6.27 -25.02 -9.32
C GLU A 274 6.82 -25.93 -10.42
N ILE A 275 6.65 -25.59 -11.71
CA ILE A 275 7.07 -26.44 -12.83
C ILE A 275 8.56 -26.23 -13.15
N PRO A 276 9.41 -27.27 -13.11
CA PRO A 276 10.81 -27.19 -13.52
C PRO A 276 10.94 -27.32 -15.05
N LEU A 277 10.54 -26.26 -15.77
CA LEU A 277 10.40 -26.23 -17.23
C LEU A 277 11.66 -26.72 -17.99
N ASP A 278 12.84 -26.28 -17.56
CA ASP A 278 14.14 -26.70 -18.11
C ASP A 278 14.41 -28.21 -17.92
N SER A 279 14.23 -28.71 -16.68
CA SER A 279 14.48 -30.13 -16.37
C SER A 279 13.54 -31.08 -17.14
N LEU A 280 12.37 -30.61 -17.55
CA LEU A 280 11.41 -31.36 -18.36
C LEU A 280 11.67 -31.23 -19.87
N LYS A 281 12.58 -30.33 -20.28
CA LYS A 281 12.89 -30.04 -21.69
C LYS A 281 11.63 -29.75 -22.49
N VAL A 282 10.79 -28.86 -21.97
CA VAL A 282 9.62 -28.33 -22.69
C VAL A 282 10.11 -27.55 -23.90
N ASP A 283 9.38 -27.62 -25.01
CA ASP A 283 9.73 -26.95 -26.26
C ASP A 283 9.79 -25.41 -26.12
N ASN A 284 10.82 -24.78 -26.69
CA ASN A 284 11.05 -23.34 -26.57
C ASN A 284 9.92 -22.50 -27.19
N GLU A 285 9.24 -22.97 -28.24
CA GLU A 285 8.09 -22.26 -28.80
C GLU A 285 6.94 -22.21 -27.79
N LYS A 286 6.69 -23.31 -27.05
CA LYS A 286 5.70 -23.33 -25.97
C LYS A 286 6.08 -22.41 -24.81
N ILE A 287 7.36 -22.34 -24.44
CA ILE A 287 7.84 -21.42 -23.39
C ILE A 287 7.62 -19.97 -23.82
N LYS A 288 7.90 -19.65 -25.08
CA LYS A 288 7.64 -18.34 -25.65
C LYS A 288 6.15 -18.00 -25.63
N GLU A 289 5.29 -18.90 -26.12
CA GLU A 289 3.83 -18.72 -26.07
C GLU A 289 3.32 -18.52 -24.64
N LEU A 290 3.87 -19.25 -23.67
CA LEU A 290 3.53 -19.11 -22.26
C LEU A 290 3.93 -17.74 -21.71
N SER A 291 5.15 -17.27 -22.02
CA SER A 291 5.60 -15.91 -21.67
C SER A 291 4.69 -14.85 -22.31
N GLU A 292 4.31 -15.06 -23.58
CA GLU A 292 3.38 -14.19 -24.28
C GLU A 292 1.99 -14.15 -23.63
N LYS A 293 1.52 -15.30 -23.19
CA LYS A 293 0.24 -15.46 -22.50
C LYS A 293 0.21 -14.65 -21.21
N ILE A 294 1.26 -14.75 -20.41
CA ILE A 294 1.37 -14.06 -19.12
C ILE A 294 1.28 -12.55 -19.33
N TYR A 295 2.10 -11.96 -20.22
CA TYR A 295 2.07 -10.51 -20.39
C TYR A 295 0.75 -10.02 -21.02
N LYS A 296 0.17 -10.74 -21.99
CA LYS A 296 -1.14 -10.39 -22.58
C LYS A 296 -2.25 -10.39 -21.52
N TRP A 297 -2.17 -11.32 -20.57
CA TRP A 297 -3.13 -11.40 -19.47
C TRP A 297 -2.88 -10.31 -18.43
N MET A 298 -1.63 -9.96 -18.16
CA MET A 298 -1.28 -8.82 -17.30
C MET A 298 -1.87 -7.52 -17.84
N ASP A 299 -1.72 -7.22 -19.13
CA ASP A 299 -2.32 -6.04 -19.80
C ASP A 299 -3.86 -6.03 -19.64
N LYS A 300 -4.54 -7.19 -19.74
CA LYS A 300 -6.01 -7.27 -19.65
C LYS A 300 -6.57 -7.22 -18.23
N SER A 301 -5.83 -7.74 -17.24
CA SER A 301 -6.34 -7.94 -15.87
C SER A 301 -6.07 -6.79 -14.92
N ASP A 302 -5.40 -5.74 -15.40
CA ASP A 302 -4.89 -4.67 -14.57
C ASP A 302 -4.19 -5.25 -13.32
N TYR A 303 -3.38 -6.28 -13.57
CA TYR A 303 -2.80 -7.18 -12.58
C TYR A 303 -2.03 -6.41 -11.49
N LEU A 304 -1.50 -5.26 -11.87
CA LEU A 304 -0.63 -4.41 -11.08
C LEU A 304 -1.35 -3.38 -10.21
N THR A 305 -2.66 -3.15 -10.40
CA THR A 305 -3.48 -2.41 -9.42
C THR A 305 -3.98 -3.30 -8.26
N HIS A 306 -3.86 -4.62 -8.41
CA HIS A 306 -4.29 -5.63 -7.43
C HIS A 306 -3.12 -6.28 -6.67
N THR A 307 -1.98 -5.58 -6.59
CA THR A 307 -0.67 -6.03 -6.05
C THR A 307 -0.70 -6.65 -4.65
N TYR A 308 -1.70 -6.34 -3.82
CA TYR A 308 -1.87 -6.92 -2.49
C TYR A 308 -2.22 -8.42 -2.48
N LEU A 309 -2.72 -8.98 -3.60
CA LEU A 309 -3.21 -10.36 -3.66
C LEU A 309 -2.11 -11.41 -3.92
N ILE A 310 -0.89 -10.99 -4.28
CA ILE A 310 0.15 -11.89 -4.81
C ILE A 310 1.49 -11.65 -4.13
N PRO A 311 2.09 -12.66 -3.47
CA PRO A 311 3.44 -12.55 -2.94
C PRO A 311 4.45 -12.40 -4.10
N PRO A 312 5.23 -11.30 -4.17
CA PRO A 312 6.20 -11.07 -5.25
C PRO A 312 7.16 -12.24 -5.48
N ASN A 313 7.52 -12.97 -4.42
CA ASN A 313 8.44 -14.12 -4.49
C ASN A 313 7.94 -15.24 -5.41
N THR A 314 6.62 -15.50 -5.47
CA THR A 314 6.06 -16.57 -6.32
C THR A 314 6.21 -16.22 -7.80
N PHE A 315 5.99 -14.96 -8.15
CA PHE A 315 6.10 -14.50 -9.53
C PHE A 315 7.55 -14.51 -10.01
N TRP A 316 8.49 -14.07 -9.17
CA TRP A 316 9.92 -14.16 -9.48
C TRP A 316 10.42 -15.60 -9.67
N LYS A 317 9.88 -16.56 -8.90
CA LYS A 317 10.16 -17.99 -9.14
C LYS A 317 9.66 -18.47 -10.51
N ALA A 318 8.45 -18.07 -10.90
CA ALA A 318 7.92 -18.38 -12.24
C ALA A 318 8.82 -17.80 -13.34
N ILE A 319 9.25 -16.54 -13.20
CA ILE A 319 10.20 -15.88 -14.10
C ILE A 319 11.49 -16.70 -14.17
N ILE A 320 12.09 -17.07 -13.04
CA ILE A 320 13.33 -17.86 -13.02
C ILE A 320 13.16 -19.21 -13.73
N ASN A 321 12.06 -19.93 -13.51
CA ASN A 321 11.79 -21.19 -14.19
C ASN A 321 11.65 -21.02 -15.71
N ILE A 322 10.98 -19.95 -16.16
CA ILE A 322 10.91 -19.59 -17.58
C ILE A 322 12.30 -19.27 -18.12
N THR A 323 13.09 -18.45 -17.43
CA THR A 323 14.44 -18.05 -17.84
C THR A 323 15.40 -19.25 -17.93
N LYS A 324 15.28 -20.22 -17.02
CA LYS A 324 16.07 -21.48 -17.09
C LYS A 324 15.78 -22.25 -18.37
N ALA A 325 14.53 -22.27 -18.81
CA ALA A 325 14.11 -22.99 -20.01
C ALA A 325 14.44 -22.19 -21.29
N ASP A 326 14.13 -20.90 -21.30
CA ASP A 326 14.43 -19.97 -22.39
C ASP A 326 14.78 -18.57 -21.85
N VAL A 327 16.04 -18.19 -22.01
CA VAL A 327 16.60 -16.95 -21.44
C VAL A 327 15.92 -15.70 -22.02
N GLU A 328 15.62 -15.70 -23.32
CA GLU A 328 15.04 -14.55 -24.02
C GLU A 328 13.60 -14.30 -23.56
N SER A 329 12.80 -15.36 -23.42
CA SER A 329 11.43 -15.28 -22.89
C SER A 329 11.38 -14.74 -21.47
N GLY A 330 12.30 -15.19 -20.60
CA GLY A 330 12.41 -14.71 -19.24
C GLY A 330 12.81 -13.23 -19.15
N LEU A 331 13.83 -12.82 -19.90
CA LEU A 331 14.28 -11.42 -19.96
C LEU A 331 13.21 -10.49 -20.56
N THR A 332 12.44 -10.96 -21.54
CA THR A 332 11.32 -10.21 -22.13
C THR A 332 10.23 -9.93 -21.10
N LEU A 333 9.86 -10.94 -20.30
CA LEU A 333 8.88 -10.78 -19.24
C LEU A 333 9.37 -9.78 -18.17
N ILE A 334 10.65 -9.86 -17.79
CA ILE A 334 11.25 -8.91 -16.84
C ILE A 334 11.25 -7.49 -17.41
N LYS A 335 11.66 -7.29 -18.67
CA LYS A 335 11.66 -5.96 -19.30
C LYS A 335 10.25 -5.37 -19.39
N TYR A 336 9.26 -6.18 -19.73
CA TYR A 336 7.87 -5.76 -19.78
C TYR A 336 7.36 -5.28 -18.40
N LEU A 337 7.77 -5.93 -17.32
CA LEU A 337 7.44 -5.51 -15.94
C LEU A 337 8.10 -4.19 -15.52
N LEU A 338 9.21 -3.85 -16.16
CA LEU A 338 10.07 -2.72 -15.84
C LEU A 338 9.93 -1.59 -16.88
N ASP A 339 8.88 -1.62 -17.70
CA ASP A 339 8.57 -0.60 -18.70
C ASP A 339 7.82 0.58 -18.06
N ASP A 340 8.46 1.75 -18.11
CA ASP A 340 8.02 2.98 -17.45
C ASP A 340 6.80 3.62 -18.15
N ASN A 341 6.52 3.25 -19.39
CA ASN A 341 5.39 3.80 -20.15
C ASN A 341 4.05 3.14 -19.80
N LYS A 342 4.06 2.02 -19.07
CA LYS A 342 2.87 1.20 -18.81
C LYS A 342 2.39 1.21 -17.37
N TYR A 343 3.27 1.46 -16.40
CA TYR A 343 2.95 1.30 -14.98
C TYR A 343 3.42 2.50 -14.16
N GLU A 344 2.58 2.95 -13.23
CA GLU A 344 2.99 3.94 -12.23
C GLU A 344 4.21 3.46 -11.45
N SER A 345 5.09 4.40 -11.08
CA SER A 345 6.34 4.12 -10.39
C SER A 345 6.14 3.27 -9.14
N GLU A 346 5.05 3.46 -8.40
CA GLU A 346 4.71 2.74 -7.16
C GLU A 346 4.64 1.21 -7.34
N VAL A 347 4.17 0.73 -8.50
CA VAL A 347 4.09 -0.72 -8.79
C VAL A 347 5.47 -1.29 -9.11
N ARG A 348 6.27 -0.57 -9.91
CA ARG A 348 7.68 -0.91 -10.17
C ARG A 348 8.46 -0.94 -8.85
N HIS A 349 8.20 0.01 -7.97
CA HIS A 349 8.72 0.01 -6.60
C HIS A 349 8.25 -1.24 -5.84
N PHE A 350 6.96 -1.61 -5.85
CA PHE A 350 6.47 -2.83 -5.15
C PHE A 350 7.16 -4.13 -5.60
N LEU A 351 7.44 -4.29 -6.89
CA LEU A 351 8.08 -5.49 -7.45
C LEU A 351 9.59 -5.57 -7.16
N LEU A 352 10.25 -4.43 -6.93
CA LEU A 352 11.70 -4.33 -6.64
C LEU A 352 12.02 -4.10 -5.15
N TYR A 353 11.10 -3.55 -4.38
CA TYR A 353 11.30 -3.07 -2.99
C TYR A 353 11.34 -4.20 -1.94
N ARG A 354 11.14 -5.46 -2.33
CA ARG A 354 11.51 -6.57 -1.44
C ARG A 354 12.98 -6.88 -1.64
N GLU A 355 13.81 -6.36 -0.74
CA GLU A 355 15.22 -6.76 -0.58
C GLU A 355 15.39 -8.28 -0.72
N GLU A 356 14.44 -9.06 -0.19
CA GLU A 356 14.41 -10.51 -0.34
C GLU A 356 14.52 -11.02 -1.79
N ILE A 357 13.87 -10.37 -2.75
CA ILE A 357 13.92 -10.78 -4.16
C ILE A 357 15.32 -10.53 -4.72
N LEU A 358 15.81 -9.30 -4.59
CA LEU A 358 17.09 -8.89 -5.18
C LEU A 358 18.29 -9.59 -4.51
N MET A 359 18.20 -9.89 -3.21
CA MET A 359 19.28 -10.54 -2.48
C MET A 359 19.20 -12.07 -2.48
N LYS A 360 18.00 -12.68 -2.52
CA LYS A 360 17.86 -14.15 -2.45
C LYS A 360 17.54 -14.83 -3.78
N LEU A 361 16.72 -14.21 -4.64
CA LEU A 361 16.25 -14.84 -5.88
C LEU A 361 17.05 -14.38 -7.10
N TYR A 362 17.51 -13.14 -7.11
CA TYR A 362 18.25 -12.58 -8.25
C TYR A 362 19.62 -13.26 -8.54
N PRO A 363 20.39 -13.74 -7.54
CA PRO A 363 21.62 -14.49 -7.83
C PRO A 363 21.39 -15.75 -8.68
N GLU A 364 20.27 -16.43 -8.45
CA GLU A 364 19.86 -17.57 -9.28
C GLU A 364 19.57 -17.13 -10.72
N LEU A 365 18.84 -16.03 -10.90
CA LEU A 365 18.60 -15.44 -12.22
C LEU A 365 19.91 -15.07 -12.93
N ILE A 366 20.83 -14.38 -12.25
CA ILE A 366 22.12 -13.97 -12.80
C ILE A 366 22.99 -15.16 -13.19
N SER A 367 22.92 -16.28 -12.46
CA SER A 367 23.65 -17.49 -12.83
C SER A 367 23.23 -18.04 -14.21
N ILE A 368 22.00 -17.77 -14.62
CA ILE A 368 21.42 -18.19 -15.90
C ILE A 368 21.70 -17.15 -17.00
N THR A 369 21.37 -15.88 -16.72
CA THR A 369 21.44 -14.77 -17.70
C THR A 369 22.85 -14.21 -17.87
N LYS A 370 23.77 -14.49 -16.94
CA LYS A 370 25.14 -13.98 -16.90
C LYS A 370 25.17 -12.44 -17.00
N LEU A 371 26.04 -11.88 -17.84
CA LEU A 371 26.22 -10.43 -18.00
C LEU A 371 24.93 -9.70 -18.41
N GLN A 372 24.00 -10.35 -19.11
CA GLN A 372 22.73 -9.71 -19.51
C GLN A 372 21.85 -9.35 -18.30
N GLY A 373 21.81 -10.22 -17.28
CA GLY A 373 21.08 -9.95 -16.04
C GLY A 373 21.79 -8.94 -15.14
N PHE A 374 23.12 -8.90 -15.21
CA PHE A 374 23.92 -7.88 -14.52
C PHE A 374 23.73 -6.49 -15.14
N GLU A 375 23.75 -6.43 -16.47
CA GLU A 375 23.43 -5.23 -17.26
C GLU A 375 22.03 -4.71 -16.97
N LEU A 376 21.05 -5.60 -16.79
CA LEU A 376 19.69 -5.21 -16.39
C LEU A 376 19.65 -4.52 -15.01
N LEU A 377 20.38 -5.02 -14.00
CA LEU A 377 20.47 -4.35 -12.69
C LEU A 377 21.07 -2.96 -12.81
N CYS A 378 22.13 -2.82 -13.62
CA CYS A 378 22.77 -1.52 -13.85
C CYS A 378 21.79 -0.55 -14.52
N SER A 379 21.10 -0.98 -15.58
CA SER A 379 20.08 -0.17 -16.25
C SER A 379 18.93 0.23 -15.32
N LEU A 380 18.57 -0.59 -14.34
CA LEU A 380 17.55 -0.25 -13.34
C LEU A 380 18.01 0.84 -12.39
N LEU A 381 19.26 0.80 -11.93
CA LEU A 381 19.82 1.87 -11.11
C LEU A 381 19.89 3.18 -11.90
N GLU A 382 20.28 3.12 -13.17
CA GLU A 382 20.33 4.27 -14.07
C GLU A 382 18.95 4.92 -14.26
N LYS A 383 17.91 4.11 -14.51
CA LYS A 383 16.51 4.58 -14.58
C LYS A 383 16.03 5.19 -13.26
N GLU A 384 16.35 4.57 -12.12
CA GLU A 384 15.95 5.07 -10.81
C GLU A 384 16.56 6.44 -10.51
N ILE A 385 17.81 6.67 -10.91
CA ILE A 385 18.47 7.97 -10.78
C ILE A 385 17.78 9.02 -11.66
N GLN A 386 17.53 8.70 -12.93
CA GLN A 386 16.83 9.59 -13.87
C GLN A 386 15.40 9.92 -13.43
N TYR A 387 14.71 8.97 -12.81
CA TYR A 387 13.35 9.18 -12.31
C TYR A 387 13.32 10.14 -11.11
N ASN A 388 14.25 9.96 -10.17
CA ASN A 388 14.31 10.81 -8.98
C ASN A 388 14.82 12.22 -9.28
N ASP A 389 15.59 12.41 -10.36
CA ASP A 389 16.08 13.73 -10.75
C ASP A 389 16.16 13.84 -12.30
N PRO A 390 15.01 14.17 -12.96
CA PRO A 390 14.87 14.17 -14.42
C PRO A 390 15.75 15.20 -15.13
N ASN A 391 16.25 16.21 -14.40
CA ASN A 391 16.99 17.34 -14.94
C ASN A 391 18.49 17.26 -14.63
N ILE A 392 19.00 16.11 -14.19
CA ILE A 392 20.43 15.89 -13.96
C ILE A 392 21.26 16.22 -15.22
N PRO A 393 22.20 17.19 -15.16
CA PRO A 393 23.06 17.50 -16.28
C PRO A 393 24.33 16.62 -16.29
N GLY A 394 24.54 15.91 -17.40
CA GLY A 394 25.80 15.21 -17.67
C GLY A 394 25.95 13.86 -16.94
N GLU A 395 27.12 13.63 -16.36
CA GLU A 395 27.50 12.37 -15.68
C GLU A 395 27.28 12.42 -14.15
N GLU A 396 26.87 13.58 -13.60
CA GLU A 396 26.66 13.78 -12.16
C GLU A 396 25.38 13.07 -11.69
N ASP A 397 25.36 12.54 -10.46
CA ASP A 397 24.18 11.88 -9.87
C ASP A 397 24.04 12.10 -8.36
N TYR A 398 24.87 13.00 -7.82
CA TYR A 398 24.99 13.33 -6.41
C TYR A 398 25.21 12.10 -5.50
N SER A 399 25.68 10.97 -6.06
CA SER A 399 25.90 9.72 -5.31
C SER A 399 26.95 9.86 -4.23
N TYR A 400 27.84 10.85 -4.30
CA TYR A 400 28.73 11.21 -3.19
C TYR A 400 27.99 11.53 -1.87
N ARG A 401 26.73 11.97 -1.94
CA ARG A 401 25.92 12.34 -0.75
C ARG A 401 25.24 11.16 -0.08
N TRP A 402 24.95 10.10 -0.83
CA TRP A 402 24.02 9.04 -0.37
C TRP A 402 24.57 7.62 -0.56
N TYR A 403 25.53 7.40 -1.47
CA TYR A 403 26.00 6.07 -1.86
C TYR A 403 26.42 5.22 -0.66
N ASN A 404 27.29 5.74 0.20
CA ASN A 404 27.79 4.98 1.36
C ASN A 404 26.65 4.65 2.33
N THR A 405 25.85 5.66 2.72
CA THR A 405 24.74 5.50 3.67
C THR A 405 23.68 4.52 3.18
N GLU A 406 23.31 4.59 1.90
CA GLU A 406 22.25 3.76 1.34
C GLU A 406 22.72 2.36 0.95
N LYS A 407 23.99 2.19 0.56
CA LYS A 407 24.63 0.89 0.37
C LYS A 407 24.53 0.04 1.65
N GLU A 408 24.64 0.67 2.82
CA GLU A 408 24.56 -0.02 4.11
C GLU A 408 23.14 -0.19 4.64
N HIS A 409 22.35 0.87 4.66
CA HIS A 409 21.06 0.83 5.34
C HIS A 409 19.88 0.41 4.45
N ARG A 410 20.05 0.43 3.12
CA ARG A 410 19.09 -0.11 2.13
C ARG A 410 17.66 0.43 2.27
N TYR A 411 17.50 1.66 2.78
CA TYR A 411 16.18 2.26 3.05
C TYR A 411 15.40 2.64 1.79
N ARG A 412 16.10 2.93 0.68
CA ARG A 412 15.51 3.38 -0.59
C ARG A 412 15.91 2.43 -1.72
N LEU A 413 15.13 2.43 -2.81
CA LEU A 413 15.33 1.52 -3.95
C LEU A 413 16.74 1.66 -4.55
N ARG A 414 17.25 2.89 -4.75
CA ARG A 414 18.61 3.12 -5.25
C ARG A 414 19.69 2.45 -4.38
N GLY A 415 19.56 2.49 -3.05
CA GLY A 415 20.43 1.76 -2.12
C GLY A 415 20.34 0.24 -2.24
N ILE A 416 19.13 -0.30 -2.34
CA ILE A 416 18.90 -1.74 -2.54
C ILE A 416 19.53 -2.21 -3.87
N LEU A 417 19.38 -1.43 -4.94
CA LEU A 417 19.96 -1.72 -6.25
C LEU A 417 21.49 -1.67 -6.22
N VAL A 418 22.10 -0.66 -5.58
CA VAL A 418 23.55 -0.60 -5.37
C VAL A 418 24.06 -1.84 -4.64
N ALA A 419 23.44 -2.18 -3.50
CA ALA A 419 23.83 -3.36 -2.73
C ALA A 419 23.67 -4.64 -3.56
N SER A 420 22.58 -4.77 -4.33
CA SER A 420 22.33 -5.92 -5.19
C SER A 420 23.39 -6.05 -6.29
N ILE A 421 23.79 -4.94 -6.94
CA ILE A 421 24.85 -4.94 -7.96
C ILE A 421 26.18 -5.43 -7.35
N LEU A 422 26.55 -4.93 -6.17
CA LEU A 422 27.78 -5.33 -5.49
C LEU A 422 27.78 -6.82 -5.10
N GLU A 423 26.70 -7.29 -4.48
CA GLU A 423 26.57 -8.69 -4.05
C GLU A 423 26.55 -9.65 -5.24
N ASN A 424 25.81 -9.32 -6.30
CA ASN A 424 25.75 -10.15 -7.50
C ASN A 424 27.07 -10.13 -8.29
N ALA A 425 27.78 -9.00 -8.37
CA ALA A 425 29.11 -8.95 -8.97
C ALA A 425 30.08 -9.88 -8.24
N LYS A 426 30.09 -9.81 -6.90
CA LYS A 426 30.89 -10.70 -6.06
C LYS A 426 30.53 -12.17 -6.29
N PHE A 427 29.25 -12.50 -6.27
CA PHE A 427 28.74 -13.84 -6.54
C PHE A 427 29.19 -14.37 -7.91
N MET A 428 29.12 -13.53 -8.96
CA MET A 428 29.54 -13.91 -10.31
C MET A 428 31.04 -14.21 -10.41
N ILE A 429 31.88 -13.45 -9.70
CA ILE A 429 33.34 -13.64 -9.68
C ILE A 429 33.70 -14.89 -8.87
N GLU A 430 33.11 -15.07 -7.70
CA GLU A 430 33.42 -16.20 -6.80
C GLU A 430 32.98 -17.56 -7.38
N ASN A 431 31.96 -17.57 -8.24
CA ASN A 431 31.42 -18.79 -8.86
C ASN A 431 31.87 -18.95 -10.33
N ASP A 432 32.88 -18.21 -10.78
CA ASP A 432 33.41 -18.25 -12.16
C ASP A 432 32.33 -18.06 -13.27
N ILE A 433 31.24 -17.34 -12.95
CA ILE A 433 30.14 -17.04 -13.89
C ILE A 433 30.59 -15.99 -14.92
N SER A 434 31.38 -15.00 -14.50
CA SER A 434 31.98 -13.99 -15.37
C SER A 434 33.26 -13.43 -14.75
N SER A 435 34.20 -13.00 -15.61
CA SER A 435 35.44 -12.40 -15.14
C SER A 435 35.21 -11.00 -14.57
N LEU A 436 36.07 -10.61 -13.62
CA LEU A 436 36.13 -9.25 -13.08
C LEU A 436 36.22 -8.21 -14.22
N GLU A 437 37.04 -8.45 -15.24
CA GLU A 437 37.18 -7.53 -16.38
C GLU A 437 35.87 -7.33 -17.15
N SER A 438 35.11 -8.40 -17.39
CA SER A 438 33.82 -8.31 -18.09
C SER A 438 32.76 -7.56 -17.28
N ILE A 439 32.73 -7.77 -15.96
CA ILE A 439 31.82 -7.06 -15.05
C ILE A 439 32.14 -5.56 -15.03
N LEU A 440 33.43 -5.21 -14.93
CA LEU A 440 33.86 -3.81 -14.96
C LEU A 440 33.53 -3.14 -16.30
N ASN A 441 33.68 -3.83 -17.42
CA ASN A 441 33.30 -3.28 -18.72
C ASN A 441 31.79 -2.94 -18.80
N VAL A 442 30.90 -3.70 -18.13
CA VAL A 442 29.46 -3.36 -18.09
C VAL A 442 29.20 -2.08 -17.29
N ILE A 443 29.99 -1.84 -16.25
CA ILE A 443 29.88 -0.69 -15.34
C ILE A 443 30.53 0.56 -15.96
N GLU A 444 31.72 0.42 -16.55
CA GLU A 444 32.51 1.49 -17.19
C GLU A 444 31.77 2.18 -18.34
N ASN A 445 30.81 1.48 -18.96
CA ASN A 445 30.02 2.02 -20.08
C ASN A 445 28.77 2.82 -19.64
N ARG A 446 28.58 3.06 -18.34
CA ARG A 446 27.41 3.75 -17.81
C ARG A 446 27.66 5.24 -17.59
N GLN A 447 26.61 6.03 -17.73
CA GLN A 447 26.72 7.49 -17.75
C GLN A 447 27.00 8.10 -16.36
N PHE A 448 26.49 7.50 -15.28
CA PHE A 448 26.48 8.14 -13.96
C PHE A 448 27.69 7.81 -13.07
N LYS A 449 28.16 8.80 -12.30
CA LYS A 449 29.31 8.67 -11.38
C LYS A 449 29.17 7.59 -10.29
N VAL A 450 27.96 7.17 -9.91
CA VAL A 450 27.71 6.06 -8.98
C VAL A 450 28.35 4.77 -9.50
N PHE A 451 28.39 4.57 -10.82
CA PHE A 451 29.00 3.38 -11.41
C PHE A 451 30.51 3.38 -11.23
N CYS A 452 31.19 4.53 -11.22
CA CYS A 452 32.59 4.61 -10.81
C CYS A 452 32.80 4.17 -9.36
N ARG A 453 31.89 4.55 -8.44
CA ARG A 453 31.93 4.14 -7.02
C ARG A 453 31.68 2.64 -6.85
N ILE A 454 30.73 2.07 -7.60
CA ILE A 454 30.45 0.63 -7.65
C ILE A 454 31.67 -0.13 -8.20
N ALA A 455 32.26 0.34 -9.31
CA ALA A 455 33.45 -0.27 -9.91
C ALA A 455 34.64 -0.29 -8.94
N ARG A 456 34.88 0.83 -8.25
CA ARG A 456 35.91 0.94 -7.19
C ARG A 456 35.71 -0.13 -6.13
N ASP A 457 34.50 -0.25 -5.60
CA ASP A 457 34.18 -1.19 -4.51
C ASP A 457 34.25 -2.65 -4.96
N ILE A 458 33.93 -2.96 -6.22
CA ILE A 458 34.08 -4.32 -6.79
C ILE A 458 35.55 -4.70 -6.96
N ILE A 459 36.41 -3.76 -7.37
CA ILE A 459 37.85 -4.03 -7.60
C ILE A 459 38.61 -4.12 -6.29
N GLU A 460 38.18 -3.40 -5.25
CA GLU A 460 38.91 -3.25 -3.99
C GLU A 460 39.46 -4.57 -3.41
N PRO A 461 38.70 -5.67 -3.30
CA PRO A 461 39.22 -6.95 -2.79
C PRO A 461 40.30 -7.59 -3.68
N TYR A 462 40.39 -7.17 -4.95
CA TYR A 462 41.24 -7.74 -5.97
C TYR A 462 42.39 -6.81 -6.40
N LYS A 463 42.46 -5.58 -5.87
CA LYS A 463 43.44 -4.55 -6.28
C LYS A 463 44.89 -5.00 -6.17
N ASN A 464 45.20 -5.85 -5.18
CA ASN A 464 46.56 -6.37 -4.94
C ASN A 464 46.91 -7.61 -5.78
N LYS A 465 45.99 -8.15 -6.60
CA LYS A 465 46.26 -9.34 -7.43
C LYS A 465 47.12 -9.03 -8.66
N SER A 466 47.16 -7.78 -9.13
CA SER A 466 48.06 -7.33 -10.21
C SER A 466 48.22 -5.82 -10.22
N GLU A 467 49.35 -5.34 -10.74
CA GLU A 467 49.60 -3.91 -10.94
C GLU A 467 48.55 -3.25 -11.86
N LYS A 468 48.03 -3.98 -12.84
CA LYS A 468 46.94 -3.53 -13.72
C LYS A 468 45.65 -3.24 -12.94
N LEU A 469 45.27 -4.10 -11.98
CA LEU A 469 44.08 -3.91 -11.15
C LEU A 469 44.27 -2.80 -10.11
N HIS A 470 45.48 -2.68 -9.55
CA HIS A 470 45.83 -1.59 -8.66
C HIS A 470 45.66 -0.23 -9.36
N LYS A 471 46.22 -0.10 -10.56
CA LYS A 471 46.10 1.12 -11.36
C LYS A 471 44.64 1.43 -11.73
N LYS A 472 43.84 0.41 -12.13
CA LYS A 472 42.41 0.60 -12.39
C LYS A 472 41.65 1.08 -11.14
N TYR A 473 41.95 0.52 -9.96
CA TYR A 473 41.36 0.98 -8.70
C TYR A 473 41.70 2.44 -8.42
N GLU A 474 42.96 2.85 -8.59
CA GLU A 474 43.37 4.25 -8.44
C GLU A 474 42.68 5.17 -9.45
N GLU A 475 42.53 4.75 -10.71
CA GLU A 475 41.80 5.49 -11.75
C GLU A 475 40.33 5.75 -11.34
N PHE A 476 39.61 4.73 -10.87
CA PHE A 476 38.23 4.90 -10.38
C PHE A 476 38.16 5.74 -9.11
N ALA A 477 39.10 5.54 -8.17
CA ALA A 477 39.18 6.34 -6.96
C ALA A 477 39.39 7.82 -7.29
N ASP A 478 40.26 8.13 -8.25
CA ASP A 478 40.53 9.51 -8.69
C ASP A 478 39.35 10.13 -9.44
N GLN A 479 38.62 9.34 -10.25
CA GLN A 479 37.36 9.78 -10.86
C GLN A 479 36.28 10.13 -9.82
N CYS A 480 36.31 9.48 -8.65
CA CYS A 480 35.39 9.76 -7.55
C CYS A 480 35.86 10.92 -6.63
N LYS A 481 37.15 11.26 -6.62
CA LYS A 481 37.77 12.17 -5.62
C LYS A 481 37.36 13.64 -5.72
N LYS A 482 36.74 14.11 -6.81
CA LYS A 482 36.49 15.56 -6.99
C LYS A 482 35.24 16.14 -6.31
N GLU A 483 34.40 15.35 -5.65
CA GLU A 483 33.30 15.87 -4.81
C GLU A 483 33.19 15.23 -3.41
N ASP A 484 33.93 14.15 -3.13
CA ASP A 484 33.94 13.49 -1.81
C ASP A 484 34.56 14.38 -0.70
N GLU A 485 35.27 15.46 -1.06
CA GLU A 485 35.82 16.46 -0.12
C GLU A 485 34.77 17.43 0.45
N ILE A 486 33.51 17.45 -0.05
CA ILE A 486 32.52 18.46 0.37
C ILE A 486 31.39 17.93 1.27
N GLN A 487 31.16 16.62 1.46
CA GLN A 487 30.05 16.15 2.32
C GLN A 487 30.27 14.90 3.20
N THR A 488 31.49 14.57 3.61
CA THR A 488 31.74 13.50 4.61
C THR A 488 31.49 13.95 6.07
N LEU A 489 30.33 14.58 6.34
CA LEU A 489 29.96 15.00 7.70
C LEU A 489 28.56 14.62 8.16
N ARG A 490 27.77 13.85 7.40
CA ARG A 490 26.52 13.27 7.95
C ARG A 490 26.27 11.88 7.38
N TYR A 491 26.12 10.93 8.30
CA TYR A 491 25.89 9.48 8.13
C TYR A 491 27.15 8.62 8.02
N TRP A 492 27.62 8.21 9.21
CA TRP A 492 28.68 7.23 9.46
C TRP A 492 28.26 5.82 9.04
N THR A 493 29.02 5.23 8.13
CA THR A 493 29.08 3.80 7.80
C THR A 493 30.30 3.17 8.50
N PRO A 494 30.20 2.04 9.23
CA PRO A 494 31.35 1.45 9.94
C PRO A 494 32.47 1.05 8.97
N LEU A 495 33.73 1.33 9.33
CA LEU A 495 34.89 0.85 8.57
C LEU A 495 35.10 -0.65 8.85
N ILE A 496 34.77 -1.52 7.90
CA ILE A 496 35.01 -2.98 8.01
C ILE A 496 36.29 -3.31 7.23
N ASP A 497 37.44 -3.12 7.88
CA ASP A 497 38.75 -3.53 7.37
C ASP A 497 39.35 -4.71 8.19
N ASP A 498 40.55 -5.16 7.82
CA ASP A 498 41.22 -6.27 8.51
C ASP A 498 41.51 -5.94 9.99
N ILE A 499 41.75 -4.66 10.32
CA ILE A 499 42.00 -4.18 11.69
C ILE A 499 40.72 -4.31 12.51
N HIS A 500 39.57 -3.89 11.96
CA HIS A 500 38.27 -4.04 12.60
C HIS A 500 37.98 -5.52 12.95
N LEU A 501 38.19 -6.44 12.01
CA LEU A 501 37.96 -7.87 12.24
C LEU A 501 38.92 -8.47 13.28
N GLU A 502 40.20 -8.09 13.23
CA GLU A 502 41.20 -8.50 14.23
C GLU A 502 40.78 -8.04 15.64
N TYR A 503 40.38 -6.78 15.77
CA TYR A 503 40.03 -6.20 17.06
C TYR A 503 38.67 -6.68 17.59
N ILE A 504 37.71 -7.06 16.73
CA ILE A 504 36.50 -7.76 17.18
C ILE A 504 36.86 -9.08 17.85
N ASP A 505 37.69 -9.91 17.19
CA ASP A 505 38.09 -11.20 17.74
C ASP A 505 38.86 -11.00 19.05
N LYS A 506 39.82 -10.08 19.06
CA LYS A 506 40.62 -9.73 20.23
C LYS A 506 39.77 -9.23 21.40
N PHE A 507 38.88 -8.25 21.19
CA PHE A 507 38.04 -7.68 22.25
C PHE A 507 36.95 -8.64 22.76
N SER A 508 36.54 -9.62 21.94
CA SER A 508 35.56 -10.63 22.34
C SER A 508 36.03 -11.43 23.57
N TYR A 509 37.31 -11.79 23.63
CA TYR A 509 37.88 -12.61 24.71
C TYR A 509 38.52 -11.83 25.86
N LEU A 510 38.88 -10.55 25.66
CA LEU A 510 39.51 -9.72 26.69
C LEU A 510 38.53 -9.25 27.77
N LYS A 511 39.02 -9.00 28.99
CA LYS A 511 38.21 -8.30 30.02
C LYS A 511 38.15 -6.80 29.70
N VAL A 512 37.15 -6.09 30.21
CA VAL A 512 36.98 -4.64 29.95
C VAL A 512 38.22 -3.85 30.33
N PHE A 513 38.84 -4.14 31.48
CA PHE A 513 40.11 -3.54 31.89
C PHE A 513 41.25 -3.74 30.86
N ASP A 514 41.35 -4.92 30.25
CA ASP A 514 42.38 -5.21 29.25
C ASP A 514 42.09 -4.52 27.92
N ILE A 515 40.82 -4.43 27.53
CA ILE A 515 40.37 -3.63 26.37
C ILE A 515 40.77 -2.17 26.56
N ILE A 516 40.51 -1.59 27.74
CA ILE A 516 40.86 -0.20 28.06
C ILE A 516 42.38 0.02 27.98
N ASN A 517 43.18 -0.89 28.54
CA ASN A 517 44.63 -0.80 28.44
C ASN A 517 45.13 -0.90 27.01
N GLU A 518 44.49 -1.72 26.18
CA GLU A 518 44.79 -1.80 24.75
C GLU A 518 44.48 -0.49 24.04
N LEU A 519 43.29 0.08 24.25
CA LEU A 519 42.88 1.36 23.67
C LEU A 519 43.84 2.50 24.06
N ARG A 520 44.45 2.45 25.25
CA ARG A 520 45.44 3.46 25.71
C ARG A 520 46.79 3.36 25.02
N LYS A 521 47.12 2.23 24.38
CA LYS A 521 48.40 2.07 23.65
C LYS A 521 48.41 2.85 22.34
N HIS A 522 47.24 3.16 21.79
CA HIS A 522 47.09 3.92 20.57
C HIS A 522 47.22 5.42 20.88
N GLU A 523 48.37 6.01 20.55
CA GLU A 523 48.62 7.45 20.72
C GLU A 523 47.65 8.30 19.87
N GLU A 524 47.27 7.81 18.69
CA GLU A 524 46.21 8.36 17.83
C GLU A 524 45.03 7.36 17.70
N PRO A 525 43.78 7.83 17.63
CA PRO A 525 42.62 6.95 17.50
C PRO A 525 42.55 6.27 16.15
N ASP A 526 42.25 4.99 16.17
CA ASP A 526 41.90 4.21 14.97
C ASP A 526 40.38 3.98 14.94
N TYR A 527 39.72 4.40 13.85
CA TYR A 527 38.28 4.28 13.71
C TYR A 527 37.80 2.84 13.52
N SER A 528 38.61 1.98 12.90
CA SER A 528 38.32 0.55 12.75
C SER A 528 38.34 -0.16 14.10
N ILE A 529 39.26 0.25 15.00
CA ILE A 529 39.26 -0.21 16.40
C ILE A 529 38.04 0.33 17.17
N ALA A 530 37.59 1.56 16.86
CA ALA A 530 36.42 2.15 17.50
C ALA A 530 35.11 1.48 17.07
N ASP A 531 34.98 1.13 15.80
CA ASP A 531 33.87 0.33 15.27
C ASP A 531 33.86 -1.09 15.86
N ALA A 532 35.04 -1.70 16.01
CA ALA A 532 35.17 -3.01 16.65
C ALA A 532 34.72 -2.95 18.12
N LEU A 533 35.09 -1.89 18.84
CA LEU A 533 34.61 -1.64 20.20
C LEU A 533 33.09 -1.48 20.25
N GLU A 534 32.50 -0.68 19.35
CA GLU A 534 31.05 -0.49 19.25
C GLU A 534 30.32 -1.81 19.03
N GLN A 535 30.80 -2.63 18.09
CA GLN A 535 30.22 -3.94 17.77
C GLN A 535 30.27 -4.91 18.95
N VAL A 536 31.42 -5.04 19.61
CA VAL A 536 31.59 -5.96 20.75
C VAL A 536 30.73 -5.52 21.96
N ILE A 537 30.52 -4.21 22.16
CA ILE A 537 29.58 -3.71 23.16
C ILE A 537 28.13 -4.11 22.82
N LYS A 538 27.71 -4.01 21.54
CA LYS A 538 26.37 -4.41 21.10
C LYS A 538 26.13 -5.91 21.21
N ASP A 539 27.16 -6.70 20.99
CA ASP A 539 27.09 -8.17 21.03
C ASP A 539 27.05 -8.69 22.47
N ASN A 540 27.82 -8.08 23.39
CA ASN A 540 27.86 -8.48 24.80
C ASN A 540 27.71 -7.29 25.76
N PRO A 541 26.54 -6.65 25.83
CA PRO A 541 26.35 -5.41 26.58
C PRO A 541 26.56 -5.58 28.09
N GLU A 542 26.16 -6.72 28.66
CA GLU A 542 26.26 -7.01 30.10
C GLU A 542 27.71 -6.96 30.60
N LYS A 543 28.66 -7.37 29.76
CA LYS A 543 30.10 -7.32 30.05
C LYS A 543 30.58 -5.89 30.30
N PHE A 544 30.03 -4.91 29.58
CA PHE A 544 30.50 -3.52 29.63
C PHE A 544 29.74 -2.65 30.62
N MET A 545 28.44 -2.90 30.86
CA MET A 545 27.61 -2.00 31.70
C MET A 545 28.16 -1.79 33.11
N LYS A 546 28.78 -2.81 33.72
CA LYS A 546 29.32 -2.72 35.09
C LYS A 546 30.60 -1.91 35.21
N GLU A 547 31.34 -1.72 34.12
CA GLU A 547 32.67 -1.10 34.10
C GLU A 547 32.72 0.10 33.14
N ILE A 548 31.56 0.64 32.76
CA ILE A 548 31.47 1.64 31.70
C ILE A 548 32.12 2.98 32.08
N ASP A 549 32.17 3.32 33.36
CA ASP A 549 32.87 4.51 33.85
C ASP A 549 34.40 4.37 33.80
N ASN A 550 34.96 3.17 33.62
CA ASN A 550 36.41 3.00 33.42
C ASN A 550 36.89 3.52 32.06
N PHE A 551 35.99 3.79 31.11
CA PHE A 551 36.29 4.44 29.83
C PHE A 551 36.52 5.96 29.96
N ILE A 552 36.42 6.51 31.17
CA ILE A 552 36.87 7.88 31.47
C ILE A 552 38.37 7.99 31.17
N GLY A 553 38.77 9.06 30.47
CA GLY A 553 40.16 9.30 30.09
C GLY A 553 40.62 8.63 28.79
N ILE A 554 39.77 7.82 28.15
CA ILE A 554 40.05 7.24 26.83
C ILE A 554 39.85 8.30 25.73
N HIS A 555 40.49 8.06 24.57
CA HIS A 555 40.43 8.95 23.42
C HIS A 555 38.95 9.22 23.00
N PRO A 556 38.57 10.48 22.71
CA PRO A 556 37.18 10.86 22.40
C PRO A 556 36.46 10.03 21.33
N VAL A 557 37.18 9.57 20.30
CA VAL A 557 36.62 8.73 19.22
C VAL A 557 36.07 7.40 19.76
N TYR A 558 36.80 6.72 20.64
CA TYR A 558 36.32 5.48 21.27
C TYR A 558 35.14 5.75 22.22
N GLN A 559 35.15 6.89 22.90
CA GLN A 559 34.04 7.31 23.76
C GLN A 559 32.77 7.61 22.94
N GLU A 560 32.90 8.19 21.75
CA GLU A 560 31.81 8.42 20.80
C GLU A 560 31.15 7.10 20.38
N HIS A 561 31.94 6.14 19.93
CA HIS A 561 31.47 4.83 19.46
C HIS A 561 30.84 4.00 20.59
N LEU A 562 31.36 4.14 21.82
CA LEU A 562 30.70 3.62 23.01
C LEU A 562 29.32 4.25 23.25
N ILE A 563 29.18 5.57 23.12
CA ILE A 563 27.86 6.24 23.25
C ILE A 563 26.90 5.83 22.12
N LYS A 564 27.40 5.67 20.88
CA LYS A 564 26.62 5.14 19.76
C LYS A 564 26.11 3.73 20.07
N ALA A 565 26.97 2.85 20.60
CA ALA A 565 26.57 1.51 21.04
C ALA A 565 25.43 1.55 22.07
N LEU A 566 25.55 2.42 23.09
CA LEU A 566 24.50 2.60 24.11
C LEU A 566 23.18 3.05 23.50
N HIS A 567 23.21 4.00 22.58
CA HIS A 567 22.00 4.49 21.91
C HIS A 567 21.32 3.38 21.09
N VAL A 568 22.09 2.59 20.34
CA VAL A 568 21.56 1.45 19.57
C VAL A 568 21.00 0.37 20.51
N LEU A 569 21.65 0.10 21.64
CA LEU A 569 21.16 -0.87 22.62
C LEU A 569 19.80 -0.47 23.21
N LEU A 570 19.57 0.83 23.47
CA LEU A 570 18.26 1.33 23.92
C LEU A 570 17.15 1.16 22.88
N LEU A 571 17.49 1.24 21.58
CA LEU A 571 16.56 1.01 20.47
C LEU A 571 16.25 -0.47 20.26
N SER A 572 17.12 -1.36 20.74
CA SER A 572 16.98 -2.80 20.55
C SER A 572 15.89 -3.40 21.44
N LYS A 573 15.30 -4.52 21.03
CA LYS A 573 14.36 -5.30 21.86
C LYS A 573 15.06 -6.10 22.97
N LYS A 574 16.40 -6.02 23.10
CA LYS A 574 17.16 -6.76 24.11
C LYS A 574 16.96 -6.11 25.49
N SER A 575 16.62 -6.90 26.49
CA SER A 575 16.49 -6.43 27.87
C SER A 575 17.88 -6.29 28.52
N VAL A 576 18.51 -5.13 28.36
CA VAL A 576 19.81 -4.83 28.97
C VAL A 576 19.61 -3.97 30.23
N PRO A 577 20.22 -4.32 31.38
CA PRO A 577 20.18 -3.46 32.56
C PRO A 577 21.15 -2.28 32.41
N PHE A 578 20.63 -1.05 32.31
CA PHE A 578 21.42 0.17 32.22
C PHE A 578 21.79 0.69 33.63
N ASP A 579 23.09 0.82 33.91
CA ASP A 579 23.63 1.45 35.12
C ASP A 579 23.73 2.97 34.91
N TRP A 580 22.62 3.68 35.12
CA TRP A 580 22.50 5.11 34.84
C TRP A 580 23.50 5.97 35.62
N GLU A 581 23.85 5.58 36.85
CA GLU A 581 24.83 6.30 37.67
C GLU A 581 26.19 6.38 36.95
N LYS A 582 26.68 5.23 36.46
CA LYS A 582 27.96 5.16 35.75
C LYS A 582 27.91 5.77 34.37
N ILE A 583 26.80 5.59 33.65
CA ILE A 583 26.62 6.17 32.31
C ILE A 583 26.63 7.71 32.39
N LEU A 584 25.88 8.29 33.33
CA LEU A 584 25.85 9.74 33.51
C LEU A 584 27.22 10.27 33.97
N LYS A 585 27.92 9.54 34.85
CA LYS A 585 29.29 9.88 35.25
C LYS A 585 30.25 9.92 34.07
N LEU A 586 30.20 8.93 33.17
CA LEU A 586 30.99 8.92 31.94
C LEU A 586 30.63 10.09 31.02
N ILE A 587 29.34 10.31 30.76
CA ILE A 587 28.84 11.38 29.89
C ILE A 587 29.27 12.75 30.43
N LYS A 588 29.17 12.96 31.74
CA LYS A 588 29.60 14.19 32.40
C LYS A 588 31.09 14.45 32.15
N GLU A 589 31.96 13.48 32.40
CA GLU A 589 33.41 13.65 32.14
C GLU A 589 33.71 13.95 30.66
N ILE A 590 32.96 13.35 29.72
CA ILE A 590 33.12 13.62 28.29
C ILE A 590 32.75 15.07 27.99
N ILE A 591 31.61 15.54 28.48
CA ILE A 591 31.08 16.87 28.18
C ILE A 591 31.87 17.98 28.90
N TYR A 592 32.55 17.72 30.01
CA TYR A 592 33.31 18.76 30.72
C TYR A 592 34.62 19.17 30.04
N ARG A 593 35.12 18.38 29.08
CA ARG A 593 36.31 18.72 28.28
C ARG A 593 36.09 20.00 27.47
N GLU A 594 37.10 20.87 27.33
CA GLU A 594 36.92 22.15 26.61
C GLU A 594 36.71 21.96 25.09
N ASN A 595 37.44 21.03 24.47
CA ASN A 595 37.42 20.80 23.03
C ASN A 595 36.74 19.46 22.66
N ASN A 596 35.41 19.41 22.74
CA ASN A 596 34.66 18.26 22.21
C ASN A 596 34.47 18.36 20.70
N LYS A 597 34.62 17.23 20.00
CA LYS A 597 34.11 17.06 18.63
C LYS A 597 32.58 17.11 18.65
N GLU A 598 31.98 17.70 17.62
CA GLU A 598 30.52 17.84 17.49
C GLU A 598 29.81 16.47 17.47
N ASP A 599 30.42 15.46 16.84
CA ASP A 599 29.86 14.11 16.72
C ASP A 599 29.62 13.43 18.08
N VAL A 600 30.54 13.59 19.04
CA VAL A 600 30.41 13.07 20.41
C VAL A 600 29.23 13.73 21.12
N LEU A 601 29.08 15.05 20.98
CA LEU A 601 27.97 15.80 21.56
C LEU A 601 26.65 15.39 20.92
N LEU A 602 26.62 15.16 19.60
CA LEU A 602 25.43 14.73 18.86
C LEU A 602 25.02 13.31 19.23
N ALA A 603 25.97 12.38 19.35
CA ALA A 603 25.72 11.02 19.83
C ALA A 603 25.14 11.04 21.26
N THR A 604 25.68 11.90 22.13
CA THR A 604 25.16 12.09 23.49
C THR A 604 23.75 12.67 23.48
N ALA A 605 23.50 13.70 22.65
CA ALA A 605 22.17 14.28 22.49
C ALA A 605 21.14 13.26 21.97
N ARG A 606 21.52 12.35 21.05
CA ARG A 606 20.65 11.25 20.58
C ARG A 606 20.30 10.28 21.69
N LEU A 607 21.29 9.88 22.49
CA LEU A 607 21.07 9.04 23.67
C LEU A 607 20.08 9.68 24.64
N ILE A 608 20.28 10.94 24.99
CA ILE A 608 19.39 11.71 25.88
C ILE A 608 17.99 11.83 25.29
N ASN A 609 17.87 12.13 23.99
CA ASN A 609 16.59 12.25 23.31
C ASN A 609 15.75 10.97 23.46
N HIS A 610 16.37 9.82 23.19
CA HIS A 610 15.69 8.54 23.22
C HIS A 610 15.28 8.13 24.64
N THR A 611 16.16 8.35 25.62
CA THR A 611 15.90 8.02 27.03
C THR A 611 14.75 8.84 27.61
N LEU A 612 14.70 10.14 27.31
CA LEU A 612 13.60 11.02 27.71
C LEU A 612 12.27 10.63 27.04
N LYS A 613 12.27 10.43 25.70
CA LYS A 613 11.05 10.04 24.95
C LYS A 613 10.43 8.73 25.46
N LYS A 614 11.27 7.76 25.83
CA LYS A 614 10.83 6.45 26.30
C LYS A 614 10.70 6.35 27.82
N ASN A 615 11.01 7.42 28.57
CA ASN A 615 10.97 7.46 30.03
C ASN A 615 11.80 6.33 30.68
N LEU A 616 13.02 6.11 30.19
CA LEU A 616 13.90 5.00 30.61
C LEU A 616 14.83 5.33 31.77
N ILE A 617 15.08 6.62 32.00
CA ILE A 617 15.95 7.10 33.07
C ILE A 617 15.13 7.40 34.35
N PRO A 618 15.57 6.97 35.54
CA PRO A 618 14.91 7.30 36.80
C PRO A 618 14.88 8.81 37.06
N ILE A 619 13.80 9.29 37.69
CA ILE A 619 13.58 10.71 37.97
C ILE A 619 14.62 11.31 38.94
N ASP A 620 15.24 10.46 39.78
CA ASP A 620 16.27 10.86 40.73
C ASP A 620 17.48 11.53 40.06
N TYR A 621 17.76 11.21 38.79
CA TYR A 621 18.86 11.77 38.01
C TYR A 621 18.54 13.10 37.31
N LYS A 622 17.45 13.77 37.69
CA LYS A 622 17.00 15.00 37.02
C LYS A 622 18.05 16.11 37.02
N ASN A 623 18.84 16.24 38.08
CA ASN A 623 19.82 17.33 38.23
C ASN A 623 21.05 17.07 37.36
N GLU A 624 21.54 15.83 37.36
CA GLU A 624 22.65 15.37 36.56
C GLU A 624 22.32 15.47 35.07
N LEU A 625 21.09 15.09 34.70
CA LEU A 625 20.64 15.19 33.32
C LEU A 625 20.49 16.64 32.86
N TRP A 626 20.01 17.54 33.73
CA TRP A 626 19.96 18.97 33.44
C TRP A 626 21.34 19.56 33.21
N GLU A 627 22.29 19.30 34.10
CA GLU A 627 23.68 19.75 33.99
C GLU A 627 24.32 19.32 32.66
N ILE A 628 24.06 18.08 32.23
CA ILE A 628 24.48 17.55 30.94
C ILE A 628 23.86 18.32 29.76
N ILE A 629 22.54 18.52 29.77
CA ILE A 629 21.82 19.23 28.70
C ILE A 629 22.29 20.68 28.60
N ASP A 630 22.35 21.39 29.73
CA ASP A 630 22.78 22.78 29.83
C ASP A 630 24.20 22.98 29.27
N ARG A 631 25.10 22.05 29.60
CA ARG A 631 26.49 22.09 29.13
C ARG A 631 26.65 21.77 27.65
N ILE A 632 25.81 20.90 27.08
CA ILE A 632 25.79 20.67 25.62
C ILE A 632 25.28 21.94 24.91
N LEU A 633 24.24 22.57 25.44
CA LEU A 633 23.68 23.81 24.92
C LEU A 633 24.74 24.94 24.89
N ASP A 634 25.52 25.10 25.96
CA ASP A 634 26.63 26.09 26.03
C ASP A 634 27.69 25.93 24.94
N LYS A 635 27.80 24.74 24.35
CA LYS A 635 28.78 24.41 23.32
C LYS A 635 28.27 24.63 21.90
N LEU A 636 27.01 25.00 21.73
CA LEU A 636 26.43 25.29 20.43
C LEU A 636 27.12 26.50 19.80
N LYS A 637 27.77 26.27 18.65
CA LYS A 637 28.34 27.32 17.81
C LYS A 637 27.25 27.85 16.88
N THR A 638 27.15 29.17 16.74
CA THR A 638 26.25 29.81 15.77
C THR A 638 26.76 29.54 14.36
N ASN A 639 26.10 28.66 13.60
CA ASN A 639 26.51 28.28 12.26
C ASN A 639 25.45 28.74 11.23
N ASN A 640 25.70 29.89 10.58
CA ASN A 640 24.79 30.50 9.59
C ASN A 640 24.75 29.78 8.23
N LYS A 641 25.46 28.66 8.05
CA LYS A 641 25.68 28.04 6.72
C LYS A 641 24.60 27.04 6.25
N GLN A 642 23.57 26.77 7.04
CA GLN A 642 22.53 25.77 6.71
C GLN A 642 21.15 26.37 6.40
N LEU A 643 21.08 27.62 5.94
CA LEU A 643 19.82 28.32 5.67
C LEU A 643 19.11 27.82 4.38
N GLU A 644 19.85 27.58 3.29
CA GLU A 644 19.25 27.25 1.98
C GLU A 644 18.64 25.85 1.89
N TYR A 645 19.00 24.90 2.78
CA TYR A 645 18.49 23.51 2.74
C TYR A 645 17.51 23.17 3.87
N ALA A 646 17.28 24.09 4.82
CA ALA A 646 16.47 23.80 6.01
C ALA A 646 14.97 23.72 5.73
N TYR A 647 14.47 24.38 4.69
CA TYR A 647 13.03 24.41 4.36
C TYR A 647 12.52 23.07 3.86
N CYS A 648 13.26 22.41 2.98
CA CYS A 648 12.79 21.23 2.26
C CYS A 648 12.74 19.96 3.14
N HIS A 649 13.55 19.90 4.21
CA HIS A 649 13.65 18.73 5.09
C HIS A 649 13.76 19.13 6.56
N ILE A 650 12.81 19.94 7.03
CA ILE A 650 12.91 20.60 8.34
C ILE A 650 12.91 19.60 9.51
N ASP A 651 12.12 18.54 9.42
CA ASP A 651 12.05 17.44 10.38
C ASP A 651 13.38 16.67 10.49
N THR A 652 13.97 16.33 9.34
CA THR A 652 15.27 15.67 9.26
C THR A 652 16.38 16.60 9.76
N SER A 653 16.31 17.89 9.44
CA SER A 653 17.29 18.90 9.87
C SER A 653 17.28 19.10 11.39
N ILE A 654 16.08 19.12 11.99
CA ILE A 654 15.93 19.23 13.44
C ILE A 654 16.62 18.05 14.17
N ILE A 655 16.48 16.81 13.68
CA ILE A 655 17.04 15.61 14.36
C ILE A 655 18.49 15.28 13.96
N SER A 656 18.97 15.82 12.83
CA SER A 656 20.32 15.55 12.31
C SER A 656 21.36 16.59 12.75
N THR A 657 20.93 17.71 13.33
CA THR A 657 21.81 18.79 13.80
C THR A 657 21.96 18.75 15.32
N LEU A 658 23.14 19.13 15.82
CA LEU A 658 23.36 19.26 17.27
C LEU A 658 22.49 20.38 17.86
N GLU A 659 22.36 21.50 17.16
CA GLU A 659 21.52 22.64 17.58
C GLU A 659 20.04 22.23 17.71
N GLY A 660 19.46 21.62 16.67
CA GLY A 660 18.07 21.19 16.69
C GLY A 660 17.80 20.12 17.75
N LEU A 661 18.63 19.07 17.81
CA LEU A 661 18.41 17.96 18.72
C LEU A 661 18.62 18.35 20.19
N SER A 662 19.60 19.20 20.49
CA SER A 662 19.84 19.68 21.86
C SER A 662 18.70 20.59 22.33
N THR A 663 18.16 21.43 21.44
CA THR A 663 16.99 22.27 21.75
C THR A 663 15.73 21.42 21.95
N ILE A 664 15.55 20.35 21.18
CA ILE A 664 14.48 19.36 21.45
C ILE A 664 14.66 18.74 22.83
N ASN A 665 15.89 18.34 23.19
CA ASN A 665 16.15 17.69 24.48
C ASN A 665 15.81 18.60 25.66
N LEU A 666 16.04 19.91 25.54
CA LEU A 666 15.61 20.91 26.51
C LEU A 666 14.08 20.85 26.75
N ILE A 667 13.29 20.84 25.67
CA ILE A 667 11.82 20.77 25.77
C ILE A 667 11.34 19.40 26.26
N LEU A 668 11.97 18.31 25.80
CA LEU A 668 11.66 16.96 26.25
C LEU A 668 11.99 16.74 27.73
N TYR A 669 13.04 17.38 28.25
CA TYR A 669 13.38 17.34 29.66
C TYR A 669 12.27 18.00 30.49
N LEU A 670 11.79 19.18 30.08
CA LEU A 670 10.64 19.84 30.71
C LEU A 670 9.37 18.97 30.64
N TYR A 671 9.10 18.36 29.48
CA TYR A 671 7.98 17.43 29.30
C TYR A 671 8.09 16.22 30.24
N TRP A 672 9.28 15.65 30.37
CA TRP A 672 9.58 14.51 31.24
C TRP A 672 9.41 14.87 32.72
N LEU A 673 9.88 16.03 33.16
CA LEU A 673 9.64 16.53 34.53
C LEU A 673 8.14 16.72 34.80
N LYS A 674 7.42 17.33 33.86
CA LYS A 674 5.97 17.55 33.97
C LYS A 674 5.21 16.22 34.09
N LYS A 675 5.57 15.23 33.25
CA LYS A 675 4.97 13.89 33.26
C LYS A 675 5.22 13.13 34.57
N ASN A 676 6.37 13.34 35.20
CA ASN A 676 6.72 12.76 36.50
C ASN A 676 6.26 13.61 37.70
N ASN A 677 5.48 14.67 37.47
CA ASN A 677 4.95 15.58 38.49
C ASN A 677 6.02 16.36 39.29
N GLU A 678 7.22 16.56 38.72
CA GLU A 678 8.30 17.31 39.36
C GLU A 678 8.18 18.83 39.18
N ILE A 679 7.43 19.27 38.16
CA ILE A 679 7.16 20.69 37.90
C ILE A 679 5.68 20.92 37.64
N GLU A 680 5.18 22.07 38.08
CA GLU A 680 3.82 22.52 37.75
C GLU A 680 3.80 23.31 36.44
N ASN A 681 4.78 24.20 36.26
CA ASN A 681 4.91 25.08 35.10
C ASN A 681 6.37 25.58 35.00
N PHE A 682 6.68 26.47 34.06
CA PHE A 682 8.06 26.92 33.88
C PHE A 682 8.60 27.76 35.03
N ASN A 683 7.75 28.36 35.86
CA ASN A 683 8.20 29.11 37.06
C ASN A 683 8.69 28.19 38.18
N SER A 684 8.36 26.89 38.13
CA SER A 684 8.91 25.89 39.05
C SER A 684 10.39 25.59 38.80
N ILE A 685 10.93 25.96 37.64
CA ILE A 685 12.29 25.64 37.21
C ILE A 685 12.92 26.79 36.38
N PRO A 686 13.18 27.94 37.02
CA PRO A 686 13.59 29.16 36.34
C PRO A 686 14.86 29.01 35.49
N GLU A 687 15.82 28.20 35.91
CA GLU A 687 17.07 27.97 35.19
C GLU A 687 16.86 27.34 33.80
N VAL A 688 15.90 26.42 33.66
CA VAL A 688 15.57 25.79 32.37
C VAL A 688 14.74 26.74 31.52
N LYS A 689 13.81 27.47 32.14
CA LYS A 689 13.01 28.51 31.49
C LYS A 689 13.88 29.60 30.89
N ASP A 690 14.85 30.11 31.65
CA ASP A 690 15.77 31.16 31.22
C ASP A 690 16.60 30.68 30.02
N LYS A 691 17.01 29.40 30.01
CA LYS A 691 17.72 28.80 28.87
C LYS A 691 16.83 28.71 27.62
N LEU A 692 15.59 28.28 27.79
CA LEU A 692 14.59 28.22 26.72
C LEU A 692 14.36 29.62 26.11
N GLU A 693 14.08 30.61 26.96
CA GLU A 693 13.91 32.00 26.51
C GLU A 693 15.18 32.56 25.87
N TYR A 694 16.37 32.24 26.38
CA TYR A 694 17.63 32.66 25.79
C TYR A 694 17.76 32.20 24.34
N TYR A 695 17.57 30.92 24.03
CA TYR A 695 17.70 30.43 22.65
C TYR A 695 16.61 30.98 21.74
N LEU A 696 15.38 31.13 22.23
CA LEU A 696 14.30 31.74 21.46
C LEU A 696 14.60 33.23 21.15
N ASN A 697 15.14 33.98 22.12
CA ASN A 697 15.47 35.40 21.94
C ASN A 697 16.74 35.62 21.13
N LYS A 698 17.70 34.69 21.18
CA LYS A 698 18.98 34.80 20.45
C LYS A 698 18.77 34.75 18.92
N GLN A 699 17.67 34.14 18.46
CA GLN A 699 17.26 34.06 17.05
C GLN A 699 18.42 33.71 16.11
N THR A 700 19.17 32.65 16.42
CA THR A 700 20.43 32.35 15.71
C THR A 700 20.26 31.54 14.44
N SER A 701 19.15 30.80 14.29
CA SER A 701 18.92 29.95 13.13
C SER A 701 17.43 29.62 12.92
N ILE A 702 17.08 29.27 11.67
CA ILE A 702 15.77 28.72 11.30
C ILE A 702 15.46 27.46 12.12
N ILE A 703 16.47 26.63 12.40
CA ILE A 703 16.33 25.35 13.10
C ILE A 703 15.78 25.56 14.52
N ILE A 704 16.22 26.61 15.23
CA ILE A 704 15.69 26.90 16.56
C ILE A 704 14.18 27.15 16.48
N HIS A 705 13.75 28.05 15.59
CA HIS A 705 12.33 28.35 15.39
C HIS A 705 11.52 27.12 14.97
N ALA A 706 12.10 26.29 14.09
CA ALA A 706 11.51 25.03 13.68
C ALA A 706 11.29 24.06 14.86
N VAL A 707 12.24 23.96 15.80
CA VAL A 707 12.07 23.15 17.02
C VAL A 707 10.90 23.65 17.88
N TYR A 708 10.75 24.97 18.06
CA TYR A 708 9.63 25.53 18.81
C TYR A 708 8.28 25.26 18.14
N GLY A 709 8.20 25.38 16.81
CA GLY A 709 7.02 25.00 16.04
C GLY A 709 6.71 23.51 16.15
N PHE A 710 7.70 22.65 15.94
CA PHE A 710 7.61 21.20 16.06
C PHE A 710 7.09 20.77 17.45
N CYS A 711 7.59 21.38 18.52
CA CYS A 711 7.23 21.05 19.90
C CYS A 711 6.08 21.88 20.49
N LEU A 712 5.31 22.63 19.69
CA LEU A 712 4.34 23.60 20.21
C LEU A 712 3.29 22.98 21.15
N LEU A 713 2.73 21.82 20.80
CA LEU A 713 1.74 21.14 21.65
C LEU A 713 2.36 20.65 22.97
N SER A 714 3.63 20.22 22.95
CA SER A 714 4.37 19.87 24.17
C SER A 714 4.55 21.08 25.07
N LEU A 715 4.89 22.25 24.51
CA LEU A 715 5.03 23.49 25.26
C LEU A 715 3.70 23.92 25.90
N LEU A 716 2.59 23.85 25.15
CA LEU A 716 1.24 24.13 25.66
C LEU A 716 0.84 23.19 26.80
N TYR A 717 1.22 21.91 26.71
CA TYR A 717 0.99 20.92 27.76
C TYR A 717 1.80 21.23 29.04
N ILE A 718 3.05 21.70 28.91
CA ILE A 718 3.91 21.99 30.06
C ILE A 718 3.50 23.30 30.75
N ASP A 719 3.38 24.40 29.99
CA ASP A 719 3.00 25.71 30.51
C ASP A 719 2.23 26.53 29.45
N LYS A 720 0.91 26.32 29.45
CA LYS A 720 -0.03 27.02 28.58
C LYS A 720 0.06 28.55 28.66
N HIS A 721 0.30 29.13 29.85
CA HIS A 721 0.31 30.58 30.01
C HIS A 721 1.57 31.18 29.39
N TRP A 722 2.73 30.56 29.65
CA TRP A 722 3.97 31.00 29.02
C TRP A 722 3.93 30.85 27.50
N THR A 723 3.46 29.71 26.99
CA THR A 723 3.46 29.47 25.53
C THR A 723 2.59 30.48 24.80
N LYS A 724 1.41 30.81 25.35
CA LYS A 724 0.54 31.86 24.80
C LYS A 724 1.25 33.21 24.71
N ASN A 725 2.04 33.58 25.72
CA ASN A 725 2.80 34.83 25.72
C ASN A 725 3.96 34.84 24.72
N MET A 726 4.45 33.67 24.31
CA MET A 726 5.61 33.52 23.41
C MET A 726 5.25 33.23 21.95
N ILE A 727 3.97 33.09 21.59
CA ILE A 727 3.53 32.74 20.21
C ILE A 727 4.18 33.63 19.15
N TYR A 728 4.12 34.96 19.28
CA TYR A 728 4.69 35.87 18.28
C TYR A 728 6.22 35.91 18.28
N LYS A 729 6.88 35.35 19.31
CA LYS A 729 8.33 35.12 19.29
C LYS A 729 8.68 33.78 18.64
N ILE A 730 7.85 32.76 18.82
CA ILE A 730 7.99 31.46 18.17
C ILE A 730 7.78 31.62 16.66
N PHE A 731 6.75 32.37 16.27
CA PHE A 731 6.38 32.70 14.89
C PHE A 731 6.62 34.20 14.60
N PRO A 732 7.89 34.62 14.44
CA PRO A 732 8.24 36.03 14.29
C PRO A 732 7.85 36.56 12.89
N THR A 733 6.78 37.34 12.80
CA THR A 733 6.31 37.92 11.52
C THR A 733 7.22 39.01 10.96
N ASN A 734 8.24 39.46 11.70
CA ASN A 734 9.26 40.39 11.23
C ASN A 734 10.43 39.69 10.50
N ASN A 735 10.49 38.36 10.50
CA ASN A 735 11.48 37.57 9.79
C ASN A 735 10.79 36.38 9.12
N GLU A 736 10.59 36.48 7.81
CA GLU A 736 9.90 35.48 6.98
C GLU A 736 10.54 34.10 7.12
N GLU A 737 11.87 34.03 7.20
CA GLU A 737 12.58 32.75 7.25
C GLU A 737 12.33 31.98 8.55
N TYR A 738 12.41 32.70 9.67
CA TYR A 738 12.16 32.12 10.99
C TYR A 738 10.68 31.80 11.18
N PHE A 739 9.80 32.63 10.64
CA PHE A 739 8.37 32.35 10.61
C PHE A 739 8.09 31.03 9.90
N PHE A 740 8.54 30.87 8.64
CA PHE A 740 8.26 29.66 7.87
C PHE A 740 8.97 28.43 8.42
N GLY A 741 10.14 28.59 9.04
CA GLY A 741 10.79 27.52 9.78
C GLY A 741 9.92 26.97 10.92
N ALA A 742 9.39 27.84 11.79
CA ALA A 742 8.47 27.43 12.84
C ALA A 742 7.14 26.90 12.28
N TRP A 743 6.58 27.58 11.27
CA TRP A 743 5.29 27.27 10.68
C TRP A 743 5.26 25.90 10.02
N CYS A 744 6.18 25.61 9.10
CA CYS A 744 6.22 24.34 8.38
C CYS A 744 6.48 23.17 9.35
N ALA A 745 7.36 23.35 10.34
CA ALA A 745 7.58 22.34 11.37
C ALA A 745 6.34 22.09 12.25
N TYR A 746 5.56 23.14 12.54
CA TYR A 746 4.32 23.04 13.31
C TYR A 746 3.25 22.22 12.55
N ILE A 747 2.91 22.61 11.33
CA ILE A 747 1.83 21.97 10.56
C ILE A 747 2.16 20.52 10.17
N LYS A 748 3.43 20.22 9.89
CA LYS A 748 3.85 18.84 9.57
C LYS A 748 3.72 17.88 10.76
N SER A 749 3.90 18.40 11.98
CA SER A 749 4.13 17.54 13.16
C SER A 749 2.98 17.52 14.17
N ASN A 750 1.99 18.40 14.02
CA ASN A 750 0.95 18.61 15.02
C ASN A 750 -0.44 18.60 14.37
N TYR A 751 -1.37 17.82 14.91
CA TYR A 751 -2.76 17.90 14.48
C TYR A 751 -3.44 19.16 15.01
N PRO A 752 -4.26 19.84 14.19
CA PRO A 752 -4.97 21.02 14.64
C PRO A 752 -6.19 20.63 15.49
N ASP A 753 -6.43 21.36 16.57
CA ASP A 753 -7.67 21.29 17.37
C ASP A 753 -8.24 22.70 17.61
N TYR A 754 -9.41 22.76 18.24
CA TYR A 754 -10.10 24.03 18.48
C TYR A 754 -9.26 25.00 19.32
N GLU A 755 -8.61 24.51 20.39
CA GLU A 755 -7.85 25.36 21.31
C GLU A 755 -6.58 25.91 20.63
N THR A 756 -5.84 25.05 19.94
CA THR A 756 -4.59 25.39 19.25
C THR A 756 -4.86 26.31 18.07
N TYR A 757 -5.90 26.03 17.28
CA TYR A 757 -6.30 26.92 16.19
C TYR A 757 -6.73 28.29 16.71
N SER A 758 -7.53 28.34 17.77
CA SER A 758 -7.97 29.62 18.37
C SER A 758 -6.79 30.48 18.83
N LEU A 759 -5.70 29.84 19.30
CA LEU A 759 -4.47 30.52 19.67
C LEU A 759 -3.66 31.01 18.47
N LEU A 760 -3.64 30.23 17.38
CA LEU A 760 -2.78 30.47 16.22
C LEU A 760 -3.50 31.15 15.06
N LYS A 761 -4.75 31.60 15.24
CA LYS A 761 -5.58 32.17 14.16
C LYS A 761 -4.85 33.25 13.34
N ASP A 762 -4.17 34.18 14.00
CA ASP A 762 -3.40 35.23 13.34
C ASP A 762 -2.15 34.69 12.62
N ILE A 763 -1.56 33.62 13.13
CA ILE A 763 -0.42 32.93 12.53
C ILE A 763 -0.85 32.20 11.25
N TYR A 764 -2.00 31.52 11.26
CA TYR A 764 -2.59 30.95 10.04
C TYR A 764 -2.89 32.05 9.01
N ALA A 765 -3.48 33.17 9.45
CA ALA A 765 -3.77 34.30 8.58
C ALA A 765 -2.49 34.85 7.92
N TYR A 766 -1.44 35.04 8.71
CA TYR A 766 -0.14 35.51 8.21
C TYR A 766 0.49 34.50 7.24
N ALA A 767 0.47 33.21 7.57
CA ALA A 767 1.03 32.16 6.71
C ALA A 767 0.35 32.16 5.35
N ILE A 768 -0.99 32.12 5.31
CA ILE A 768 -1.77 32.13 4.08
C ILE A 768 -1.56 33.42 3.26
N GLU A 769 -1.37 34.56 3.92
CA GLU A 769 -1.15 35.83 3.22
C GLU A 769 0.19 35.87 2.47
N ASN A 770 1.24 35.30 3.09
CA ASN A 770 2.63 35.43 2.66
C ASN A 770 3.20 34.17 2.00
N MET A 771 2.44 33.07 1.95
CA MET A 771 2.86 31.83 1.31
C MET A 771 2.97 31.99 -0.22
N LYS A 772 4.05 31.46 -0.80
CA LYS A 772 4.37 31.61 -2.23
C LYS A 772 3.78 30.45 -3.04
N TYR A 773 2.56 30.65 -3.55
CA TYR A 773 1.84 29.64 -4.32
C TYR A 773 2.27 29.51 -5.79
N ASN A 774 3.17 30.35 -6.31
CA ASN A 774 3.59 30.34 -7.72
C ASN A 774 5.12 30.19 -7.82
N ILE A 775 5.62 28.97 -7.80
CA ILE A 775 7.04 28.68 -8.09
C ILE A 775 7.04 27.66 -9.23
N GLU A 776 7.78 27.95 -10.29
CA GLU A 776 8.04 26.99 -11.38
C GLU A 776 8.67 25.73 -10.76
N GLU A 777 8.26 24.54 -11.20
CA GLU A 777 8.54 23.21 -10.63
C GLU A 777 10.05 22.84 -10.46
N SER A 778 10.99 23.77 -10.66
CA SER A 778 12.43 23.51 -10.77
C SER A 778 13.32 24.03 -9.63
N GLU A 779 12.80 24.65 -8.57
CA GLU A 779 13.64 25.07 -7.43
C GLU A 779 13.13 24.45 -6.12
N CYS A 780 13.60 23.22 -5.88
CA CYS A 780 13.35 22.38 -4.70
C CYS A 780 11.91 21.89 -4.52
N GLU A 781 11.81 20.66 -4.01
CA GLU A 781 10.61 19.98 -3.53
C GLU A 781 9.94 20.70 -2.32
N GLU A 782 9.63 22.00 -2.43
CA GLU A 782 8.93 22.82 -1.42
C GLU A 782 7.41 22.52 -1.38
N SER A 783 6.98 21.33 -1.81
CA SER A 783 5.56 20.94 -1.89
C SER A 783 4.97 20.46 -0.56
N GLU A 784 5.76 20.02 0.43
CA GLU A 784 5.20 19.41 1.66
C GLU A 784 4.44 20.43 2.54
N CYS A 785 4.99 21.63 2.77
CA CYS A 785 4.39 22.60 3.70
C CYS A 785 3.04 23.16 3.19
N HIS A 786 2.85 23.23 1.86
CA HIS A 786 1.58 23.64 1.25
C HIS A 786 0.51 22.56 1.43
N GLU A 787 0.90 21.30 1.25
CA GLU A 787 0.03 20.14 1.43
C GLU A 787 -0.37 19.95 2.91
N ASP A 788 0.57 20.11 3.83
CA ASP A 788 0.32 20.03 5.28
C ASP A 788 -0.67 21.10 5.75
N LEU A 789 -0.57 22.33 5.23
CA LEU A 789 -1.55 23.39 5.49
C LEU A 789 -2.95 22.97 4.99
N VAL A 790 -3.02 22.35 3.81
CA VAL A 790 -4.29 21.84 3.29
C VAL A 790 -4.85 20.75 4.20
N HIS A 791 -4.03 19.81 4.67
CA HIS A 791 -4.49 18.78 5.62
C HIS A 791 -5.11 19.41 6.87
N HIS A 792 -4.47 20.44 7.40
CA HIS A 792 -4.98 21.20 8.53
C HIS A 792 -6.33 21.86 8.25
N LEU A 793 -6.45 22.57 7.13
CA LEU A 793 -7.69 23.27 6.77
C LEU A 793 -8.83 22.30 6.47
N VAL A 794 -8.56 21.17 5.82
CA VAL A 794 -9.54 20.09 5.59
C VAL A 794 -10.05 19.55 6.93
N PHE A 795 -9.15 19.29 7.88
CA PHE A 795 -9.52 18.82 9.22
C PHE A 795 -10.35 19.88 9.97
N LEU A 796 -9.86 21.11 10.07
CA LEU A 796 -10.52 22.21 10.77
C LEU A 796 -11.93 22.47 10.22
N TYR A 797 -12.09 22.47 8.90
CA TYR A 797 -13.38 22.68 8.27
C TYR A 797 -14.30 21.47 8.43
N GLY A 798 -13.80 20.27 8.13
CA GLY A 798 -14.56 19.03 8.22
C GLY A 798 -15.16 18.81 9.62
N TRP A 799 -14.36 19.06 10.66
CA TRP A 799 -14.80 18.96 12.06
C TRP A 799 -15.55 20.20 12.59
N GLY A 800 -15.76 21.23 11.75
CA GLY A 800 -16.55 22.40 12.09
C GLY A 800 -15.88 23.36 13.09
N ILE A 801 -14.55 23.32 13.21
CA ILE A 801 -13.76 24.28 13.98
C ILE A 801 -13.73 25.64 13.27
N ILE A 802 -13.69 25.63 11.93
CA ILE A 802 -13.84 26.80 11.07
C ILE A 802 -15.08 26.66 10.18
N SER A 803 -15.62 27.79 9.72
CA SER A 803 -16.75 27.86 8.79
C SER A 803 -16.33 28.47 7.45
N LEU A 804 -17.25 28.47 6.47
CA LEU A 804 -17.02 29.13 5.17
C LEU A 804 -16.84 30.65 5.28
N ASP A 805 -17.39 31.26 6.33
CA ASP A 805 -17.31 32.70 6.59
C ASP A 805 -16.03 33.08 7.36
N GLU A 806 -15.23 32.09 7.76
CA GLU A 806 -14.00 32.33 8.49
C GLU A 806 -12.98 33.05 7.60
N PRO A 807 -12.50 34.26 7.96
CA PRO A 807 -11.66 35.07 7.06
C PRO A 807 -10.39 34.36 6.60
N VAL A 808 -9.77 33.56 7.48
CA VAL A 808 -8.58 32.76 7.16
C VAL A 808 -8.88 31.73 6.06
N PHE A 809 -10.05 31.10 6.12
CA PHE A 809 -10.46 30.10 5.15
C PHE A 809 -10.79 30.74 3.80
N GLN A 810 -11.51 31.86 3.80
CA GLN A 810 -11.76 32.63 2.58
C GLN A 810 -10.46 33.07 1.91
N ARG A 811 -9.51 33.57 2.71
CA ARG A 811 -8.22 34.04 2.21
C ARG A 811 -7.40 32.93 1.57
N PHE A 812 -7.46 31.71 2.09
CA PHE A 812 -6.84 30.54 1.46
C PHE A 812 -7.37 30.33 0.04
N TRP A 813 -8.68 30.32 -0.14
CA TRP A 813 -9.30 30.13 -1.47
C TRP A 813 -9.01 31.27 -2.45
N GLU A 814 -8.79 32.49 -1.95
CA GLU A 814 -8.38 33.65 -2.77
C GLU A 814 -6.92 33.57 -3.24
N LYS A 815 -6.02 33.06 -2.39
CA LYS A 815 -4.55 33.10 -2.60
C LYS A 815 -3.98 31.84 -3.22
N ALA A 816 -4.47 30.67 -2.82
CA ALA A 816 -3.98 29.38 -3.31
C ALA A 816 -4.18 29.27 -4.81
N ASN A 817 -3.20 28.72 -5.54
CA ASN A 817 -3.33 28.47 -6.98
C ASN A 817 -4.27 27.26 -7.25
N ASP A 818 -4.53 26.99 -8.53
CA ASP A 818 -5.38 25.86 -8.94
C ASP A 818 -4.89 24.51 -8.39
N ASN A 819 -3.58 24.25 -8.42
CA ASN A 819 -2.98 23.00 -7.94
C ASN A 819 -3.27 22.77 -6.45
N ILE A 820 -3.05 23.77 -5.59
CA ILE A 820 -3.26 23.66 -4.14
C ILE A 820 -4.76 23.59 -3.80
N ARG A 821 -5.62 24.34 -4.51
CA ARG A 821 -7.08 24.21 -4.37
C ARG A 821 -7.57 22.83 -4.80
N GLY A 822 -7.05 22.32 -5.91
CA GLY A 822 -7.29 20.94 -6.38
C GLY A 822 -6.87 19.90 -5.36
N TYR A 823 -5.69 20.06 -4.76
CA TYR A 823 -5.21 19.19 -3.69
C TYR A 823 -6.15 19.21 -2.47
N PHE A 824 -6.70 20.37 -2.09
CA PHE A 824 -7.73 20.45 -1.05
C PHE A 824 -8.94 19.60 -1.38
N ILE A 825 -9.49 19.75 -2.59
CA ILE A 825 -10.64 18.96 -3.02
C ILE A 825 -10.29 17.47 -2.99
N ARG A 826 -9.14 17.07 -3.54
CA ARG A 826 -8.68 15.68 -3.56
C ARG A 826 -8.61 15.09 -2.15
N TYR A 827 -7.88 15.75 -1.24
CA TYR A 827 -7.66 15.26 0.11
C TYR A 827 -8.97 15.20 0.91
N ALA A 828 -9.86 16.19 0.78
CA ALA A 828 -11.18 16.15 1.39
C ALA A 828 -12.00 14.93 0.91
N GLY A 829 -11.94 14.60 -0.38
CA GLY A 829 -12.59 13.40 -0.94
C GLY A 829 -11.97 12.09 -0.41
N GLN A 830 -10.66 12.05 -0.23
CA GLN A 830 -9.97 10.90 0.36
C GLN A 830 -10.34 10.68 1.82
N GLN A 831 -10.45 11.76 2.61
CA GLN A 831 -10.94 11.67 4.00
C GLN A 831 -12.36 11.10 4.06
N LEU A 832 -13.15 11.23 3.00
CA LEU A 832 -14.47 10.62 2.90
C LEU A 832 -14.46 9.09 2.71
N LYS A 833 -13.31 8.44 2.42
CA LYS A 833 -13.27 6.98 2.20
C LYS A 833 -13.35 6.15 3.49
N GLY A 834 -13.21 6.75 4.68
CA GLY A 834 -13.24 6.05 5.97
C GLY A 834 -14.57 5.33 6.28
N ASP A 835 -14.51 4.27 7.08
CA ASP A 835 -15.68 3.42 7.39
C ASP A 835 -16.76 4.16 8.19
N GLU A 836 -16.39 5.04 9.11
CA GLU A 836 -17.30 5.77 10.01
C GLU A 836 -17.11 7.29 9.91
N ILE A 837 -17.89 7.95 9.05
CA ILE A 837 -17.84 9.42 8.89
C ILE A 837 -19.13 10.05 9.40
N PRO A 838 -19.07 10.97 10.38
CA PRO A 838 -20.24 11.69 10.84
C PRO A 838 -20.93 12.47 9.72
N ARG A 839 -22.27 12.47 9.72
CA ARG A 839 -23.07 13.13 8.67
C ARG A 839 -22.83 14.63 8.58
N ASP A 840 -22.52 15.26 9.70
CA ASP A 840 -22.24 16.70 9.76
C ASP A 840 -20.98 17.03 8.95
N ILE A 841 -19.97 16.16 8.95
CA ILE A 841 -18.76 16.32 8.13
C ILE A 841 -19.11 16.24 6.65
N ILE A 842 -19.88 15.21 6.26
CA ILE A 842 -20.35 15.05 4.87
C ILE A 842 -21.16 16.29 4.43
N GLN A 843 -22.05 16.77 5.28
CA GLN A 843 -22.89 17.93 4.99
C GLN A 843 -22.04 19.21 4.82
N ARG A 844 -21.06 19.45 5.69
CA ARG A 844 -20.11 20.58 5.55
C ARG A 844 -19.33 20.50 4.24
N PHE A 845 -18.81 19.33 3.88
CA PHE A 845 -18.12 19.18 2.60
C PHE A 845 -19.05 19.42 1.41
N LYS A 846 -20.31 18.96 1.46
CA LYS A 846 -21.31 19.31 0.42
C LYS A 846 -21.58 20.80 0.32
N GLU A 847 -21.61 21.51 1.44
CA GLU A 847 -21.78 22.98 1.48
C GLU A 847 -20.57 23.70 0.91
N LEU A 848 -19.35 23.24 1.24
CA LEU A 848 -18.11 23.74 0.65
C LEU A 848 -18.14 23.59 -0.86
N TRP A 849 -18.44 22.39 -1.35
CA TRP A 849 -18.44 22.12 -2.78
C TRP A 849 -19.45 22.98 -3.53
N LYS A 850 -20.66 23.15 -2.99
CA LYS A 850 -21.67 24.05 -3.58
C LYS A 850 -21.17 25.49 -3.65
N TRP A 851 -20.60 25.99 -2.55
CA TRP A 851 -20.04 27.34 -2.48
C TRP A 851 -18.94 27.55 -3.53
N ARG A 852 -18.03 26.57 -3.68
CA ARG A 852 -16.97 26.60 -4.69
C ARG A 852 -17.51 26.54 -6.11
N LEU A 853 -18.43 25.62 -6.39
CA LEU A 853 -19.01 25.45 -7.71
C LEU A 853 -19.79 26.70 -8.16
N ASP A 854 -20.53 27.34 -7.26
CA ASP A 854 -21.23 28.59 -7.54
C ASP A 854 -20.26 29.76 -7.79
N TYR A 855 -19.12 29.79 -7.10
CA TYR A 855 -18.05 30.76 -7.40
C TYR A 855 -17.48 30.55 -8.82
N ILE A 856 -17.13 29.31 -9.17
CA ILE A 856 -16.56 28.95 -10.49
C ILE A 856 -17.56 29.22 -11.62
N ARG A 857 -18.87 29.05 -11.39
CA ARG A 857 -19.90 29.37 -12.40
C ARG A 857 -19.95 30.85 -12.76
N ASN A 858 -19.75 31.71 -11.76
CA ASN A 858 -19.90 33.16 -11.89
C ASN A 858 -18.59 33.89 -12.22
N THR A 859 -17.44 33.22 -12.09
CA THR A 859 -16.14 33.81 -12.46
C THR A 859 -15.94 33.86 -13.97
N SER A 860 -15.25 34.90 -14.44
CA SER A 860 -14.87 35.06 -15.85
C SER A 860 -13.64 34.23 -16.23
N ASN A 861 -12.77 33.90 -15.27
CA ASN A 861 -11.53 33.16 -15.52
C ASN A 861 -11.63 31.70 -15.06
N LYS A 862 -12.39 30.88 -15.80
CA LYS A 862 -12.59 29.46 -15.48
C LYS A 862 -11.32 28.61 -15.60
N ASN A 863 -10.32 29.09 -16.35
CA ASN A 863 -9.06 28.39 -16.58
C ASN A 863 -8.24 28.19 -15.31
N ASP A 864 -8.49 28.98 -14.26
CA ASP A 864 -7.77 28.92 -12.98
C ASP A 864 -8.33 27.86 -12.02
N PHE A 865 -9.32 27.07 -12.43
CA PHE A 865 -10.04 26.12 -11.54
C PHE A 865 -10.08 24.69 -12.09
N GLN A 866 -9.22 24.35 -13.04
CA GLN A 866 -9.27 23.06 -13.72
C GLN A 866 -8.91 21.91 -12.77
N LYS A 867 -7.84 22.06 -11.99
CA LYS A 867 -7.45 21.09 -10.97
C LYS A 867 -8.45 21.02 -9.82
N GLU A 868 -9.07 22.14 -9.44
CA GLU A 868 -10.16 22.14 -8.46
C GLU A 868 -11.37 21.28 -8.93
N LEU A 869 -11.76 21.41 -10.20
CA LEU A 869 -12.88 20.65 -10.79
C LEU A 869 -12.53 19.17 -11.02
N GLU A 870 -11.32 18.89 -11.51
CA GLU A 870 -10.80 17.55 -11.80
C GLU A 870 -10.82 16.65 -10.55
N ASN A 871 -10.36 17.18 -9.42
CA ASN A 871 -10.17 16.42 -8.20
C ASN A 871 -11.47 16.10 -7.43
N PHE A 872 -12.64 16.61 -7.88
CA PHE A 872 -13.94 16.21 -7.31
C PHE A 872 -14.23 14.71 -7.48
N ILE A 873 -13.54 14.04 -8.40
CA ILE A 873 -13.65 12.59 -8.56
C ILE A 873 -13.47 11.80 -7.27
N GLU A 874 -12.55 12.23 -6.39
CA GLU A 874 -12.29 11.53 -5.12
C GLU A 874 -13.53 11.49 -4.24
N TRP A 875 -14.41 12.49 -4.37
CA TRP A 875 -15.67 12.57 -3.64
C TRP A 875 -16.67 11.55 -4.18
N MET A 876 -16.78 11.41 -5.50
CA MET A 876 -17.58 10.35 -6.12
C MET A 876 -17.06 8.97 -5.72
N ASN A 877 -15.75 8.77 -5.75
CA ASN A 877 -15.10 7.50 -5.40
C ASN A 877 -15.23 7.15 -3.91
N SER A 878 -15.53 8.11 -3.02
CA SER A 878 -15.76 7.84 -1.60
C SER A 878 -16.98 6.95 -1.34
N LYS A 879 -17.97 6.94 -2.24
CA LYS A 879 -19.27 6.26 -2.08
C LYS A 879 -20.02 6.62 -0.78
N LYS A 880 -19.66 7.72 -0.08
CA LYS A 880 -20.36 8.19 1.15
C LYS A 880 -21.37 9.29 0.89
N LEU A 881 -21.32 9.91 -0.29
CA LEU A 881 -22.24 10.94 -0.72
C LEU A 881 -23.51 10.30 -1.30
N ASP A 882 -24.59 11.08 -1.38
CA ASP A 882 -25.78 10.66 -2.11
C ASP A 882 -25.44 10.51 -3.60
N ASP A 883 -25.64 9.31 -4.16
CA ASP A 883 -25.24 8.96 -5.53
C ASP A 883 -25.76 9.95 -6.57
N LYS A 884 -27.01 10.41 -6.41
CA LYS A 884 -27.62 11.38 -7.33
C LYS A 884 -26.93 12.72 -7.24
N TRP A 885 -26.77 13.23 -6.02
CA TRP A 885 -26.08 14.50 -5.78
C TRP A 885 -24.64 14.47 -6.29
N ALA A 886 -23.90 13.39 -6.02
CA ALA A 886 -22.50 13.26 -6.45
C ALA A 886 -22.40 13.24 -7.98
N LEU A 887 -23.26 12.47 -8.66
CA LEU A 887 -23.30 12.41 -10.11
C LEU A 887 -23.72 13.73 -10.76
N GLU A 888 -24.74 14.42 -10.22
CA GLU A 888 -25.13 15.74 -10.70
C GLU A 888 -23.96 16.74 -10.60
N ASN A 889 -23.20 16.72 -9.50
CA ASN A 889 -22.05 17.60 -9.33
C ASN A 889 -20.87 17.21 -10.23
N LEU A 890 -20.65 15.92 -10.46
CA LEU A 890 -19.64 15.42 -11.41
C LEU A 890 -19.97 15.82 -12.86
N ILE A 891 -21.24 15.87 -13.24
CA ILE A 891 -21.66 16.41 -14.54
C ILE A 891 -21.35 17.91 -14.63
N GLU A 892 -21.57 18.65 -13.54
CA GLU A 892 -21.27 20.07 -13.49
C GLU A 892 -19.77 20.36 -13.57
N THR A 893 -18.89 19.50 -13.02
CA THR A 893 -17.45 19.66 -13.21
C THR A 893 -17.08 19.59 -14.68
N ILE A 894 -17.51 18.54 -15.39
CA ILE A 894 -17.25 18.41 -16.83
C ILE A 894 -17.76 19.62 -17.61
N LYS A 895 -18.94 20.16 -17.30
CA LYS A 895 -19.48 21.34 -17.99
C LYS A 895 -18.57 22.56 -17.85
N LEU A 896 -17.90 22.70 -16.71
CA LEU A 896 -17.03 23.82 -16.40
C LEU A 896 -15.55 23.59 -16.75
N SER A 897 -15.13 22.33 -16.91
CA SER A 897 -13.77 21.97 -17.35
C SER A 897 -13.54 22.35 -18.82
N ASN A 898 -12.34 22.80 -19.13
CA ASN A 898 -11.88 23.15 -20.48
C ASN A 898 -11.40 21.94 -21.27
N SER A 899 -10.80 20.98 -20.56
CA SER A 899 -10.31 19.72 -21.10
C SER A 899 -10.73 18.57 -20.19
N ILE A 900 -10.86 17.40 -20.80
CA ILE A 900 -11.05 16.15 -20.07
C ILE A 900 -9.68 15.55 -19.82
N THR A 901 -9.44 15.13 -18.58
CA THR A 901 -8.21 14.47 -18.15
C THR A 901 -8.48 13.00 -17.84
N TYR A 902 -7.44 12.23 -17.50
CA TYR A 902 -7.57 10.83 -17.11
C TYR A 902 -8.53 10.63 -15.94
N GLU A 903 -8.49 11.52 -14.95
CA GLU A 903 -9.35 11.50 -13.77
C GLU A 903 -10.82 11.46 -14.18
N HIS A 904 -11.26 12.36 -15.07
CA HIS A 904 -12.64 12.39 -15.56
C HIS A 904 -13.08 11.07 -16.22
N ILE A 905 -12.14 10.26 -16.73
CA ILE A 905 -12.41 8.98 -17.37
C ILE A 905 -12.35 7.82 -16.36
N SER A 906 -11.45 7.87 -15.37
CA SER A 906 -11.30 6.80 -14.38
C SER A 906 -12.56 6.61 -13.51
N VAL A 907 -13.40 7.64 -13.36
CA VAL A 907 -14.68 7.56 -12.63
C VAL A 907 -15.71 6.65 -13.28
N LEU A 908 -15.57 6.34 -14.58
CA LEU A 908 -16.53 5.50 -15.31
C LEU A 908 -16.70 4.13 -14.64
N GLU A 909 -15.63 3.59 -14.04
CA GLU A 909 -15.70 2.34 -13.30
C GLU A 909 -16.61 2.41 -12.07
N THR A 910 -16.51 3.49 -11.31
CA THR A 910 -17.37 3.79 -10.14
C THR A 910 -18.82 4.04 -10.55
N LEU A 911 -19.06 4.61 -11.73
CA LEU A 911 -20.40 4.94 -12.20
C LEU A 911 -21.25 3.74 -12.60
N ILE A 912 -20.66 2.55 -12.84
CA ILE A 912 -21.40 1.36 -13.31
C ILE A 912 -22.49 0.96 -12.32
N GLU A 913 -22.20 0.96 -11.02
CA GLU A 913 -23.20 0.69 -9.97
C GLU A 913 -24.32 1.75 -9.95
N THR A 914 -23.98 2.98 -10.34
CA THR A 914 -24.91 4.13 -10.37
C THR A 914 -25.84 4.08 -11.59
N VAL A 915 -25.46 3.40 -12.68
CA VAL A 915 -26.29 3.22 -13.90
C VAL A 915 -27.65 2.62 -13.56
N ASN A 916 -27.70 1.64 -12.65
CA ASN A 916 -28.96 1.00 -12.25
C ASN A 916 -29.94 1.98 -11.58
N LYS A 917 -29.41 2.96 -10.85
CA LYS A 917 -30.20 3.94 -10.08
C LYS A 917 -30.54 5.17 -10.92
N PHE A 918 -29.58 5.71 -11.67
CA PHE A 918 -29.69 6.98 -12.41
C PHE A 918 -29.14 6.88 -13.85
N PRO A 919 -29.69 6.00 -14.70
CA PRO A 919 -29.13 5.71 -16.02
C PRO A 919 -29.10 6.93 -16.95
N GLU A 920 -30.11 7.80 -16.87
CA GLU A 920 -30.17 9.03 -17.68
C GLU A 920 -29.05 10.01 -17.32
N LEU A 921 -28.79 10.22 -16.02
CA LEU A 921 -27.70 11.09 -15.57
C LEU A 921 -26.34 10.53 -15.98
N VAL A 922 -26.13 9.22 -15.89
CA VAL A 922 -24.88 8.59 -16.33
C VAL A 922 -24.68 8.74 -17.85
N LEU A 923 -25.74 8.58 -18.65
CA LEU A 923 -25.67 8.83 -20.09
C LEU A 923 -25.39 10.31 -20.42
N ASN A 924 -25.94 11.25 -19.64
CA ASN A 924 -25.62 12.68 -19.78
C ASN A 924 -24.15 12.96 -19.48
N TYR A 925 -23.61 12.35 -18.43
CA TYR A 925 -22.19 12.45 -18.10
C TYR A 925 -21.32 11.94 -19.25
N LEU A 926 -21.62 10.74 -19.75
CA LEU A 926 -20.88 10.12 -20.84
C LEU A 926 -20.96 10.94 -22.14
N GLU A 927 -22.14 11.44 -22.50
CA GLU A 927 -22.32 12.31 -23.67
C GLU A 927 -21.46 13.58 -23.58
N LEU A 928 -21.46 14.24 -22.42
CA LEU A 928 -20.66 15.44 -22.20
C LEU A 928 -19.16 15.15 -22.21
N LEU A 929 -18.74 14.04 -21.59
CA LEU A 929 -17.36 13.56 -21.59
C LEU A 929 -16.89 13.31 -23.03
N ILE A 930 -17.68 12.54 -23.80
CA ILE A 930 -17.40 12.23 -25.21
C ILE A 930 -17.41 13.48 -26.08
N TYR A 931 -18.18 14.51 -25.76
CA TYR A 931 -18.17 15.75 -26.53
C TYR A 931 -16.90 16.57 -26.27
N LYS A 932 -16.41 16.61 -25.03
CA LYS A 932 -15.31 17.48 -24.61
C LYS A 932 -13.92 16.85 -24.67
N VAL A 933 -13.82 15.53 -24.60
CA VAL A 933 -12.53 14.83 -24.66
C VAL A 933 -11.83 15.06 -25.99
N SER A 934 -10.50 15.20 -25.99
CA SER A 934 -9.73 15.34 -27.25
C SER A 934 -9.78 14.03 -28.05
N GLU A 935 -9.54 14.07 -29.36
CA GLU A 935 -9.49 12.83 -30.16
C GLU A 935 -8.34 11.91 -29.74
N ILE A 936 -7.22 12.49 -29.30
CA ILE A 936 -6.06 11.75 -28.81
C ILE A 936 -6.42 10.99 -27.54
N ASP A 937 -7.01 11.68 -26.55
CA ASP A 937 -7.41 11.07 -25.28
C ASP A 937 -8.58 10.09 -25.49
N LEU A 938 -9.53 10.41 -26.37
CA LEU A 938 -10.62 9.51 -26.72
C LEU A 938 -10.11 8.19 -27.30
N ASN A 939 -9.08 8.25 -28.16
CA ASN A 939 -8.46 7.07 -28.74
C ASN A 939 -7.57 6.34 -27.72
N LEU A 940 -6.89 7.06 -26.83
CA LEU A 940 -6.07 6.50 -25.76
C LEU A 940 -6.91 5.68 -24.76
N TYR A 941 -8.07 6.22 -24.35
CA TYR A 941 -8.97 5.61 -23.36
C TYR A 941 -10.19 4.92 -23.98
N LEU A 942 -10.11 4.61 -25.28
CA LEU A 942 -11.22 4.03 -26.02
C LEU A 942 -11.67 2.69 -25.43
N THR A 943 -10.73 1.92 -24.86
CA THR A 943 -10.98 0.60 -24.29
C THR A 943 -11.89 0.68 -23.05
N GLU A 944 -11.59 1.61 -22.14
CA GLU A 944 -12.35 1.88 -20.91
C GLU A 944 -13.75 2.41 -21.25
N ILE A 945 -13.82 3.37 -22.17
CA ILE A 945 -15.09 3.95 -22.63
C ILE A 945 -15.95 2.89 -23.31
N LYS A 946 -15.35 2.04 -24.16
CA LYS A 946 -16.06 0.94 -24.83
C LYS A 946 -16.60 -0.08 -23.83
N LYS A 947 -15.77 -0.52 -22.87
CA LYS A 947 -16.18 -1.42 -21.77
C LYS A 947 -17.38 -0.83 -21.03
N PHE A 948 -17.33 0.45 -20.68
CA PHE A 948 -18.42 1.14 -19.98
C PHE A 948 -19.71 1.21 -20.82
N ILE A 949 -19.61 1.53 -22.12
CA ILE A 949 -20.76 1.56 -23.04
C ILE A 949 -21.40 0.17 -23.20
N GLU A 950 -20.61 -0.89 -23.27
CA GLU A 950 -21.09 -2.27 -23.34
C GLU A 950 -21.85 -2.65 -22.07
N GLU A 951 -21.29 -2.36 -20.89
CA GLU A 951 -21.94 -2.61 -19.60
C GLU A 951 -23.26 -1.83 -19.45
N ILE A 952 -23.29 -0.54 -19.83
CA ILE A 952 -24.54 0.25 -19.84
C ILE A 952 -25.56 -0.35 -20.82
N SER A 953 -25.12 -0.75 -22.01
CA SER A 953 -25.99 -1.35 -23.03
C SER A 953 -26.66 -2.61 -22.51
N GLU A 954 -25.96 -3.47 -21.76
CA GLU A 954 -26.56 -4.65 -21.13
C GLU A 954 -27.58 -4.29 -20.05
N ILE A 955 -27.27 -3.30 -19.19
CA ILE A 955 -28.16 -2.84 -18.13
C ILE A 955 -29.45 -2.22 -18.71
N LEU A 956 -29.35 -1.44 -19.79
CA LEU A 956 -30.51 -0.84 -20.47
C LEU A 956 -31.35 -1.87 -21.23
N LYS A 957 -30.73 -2.96 -21.74
CA LYS A 957 -31.47 -4.08 -22.33
C LYS A 957 -32.37 -4.77 -21.30
N SER A 958 -31.94 -4.90 -20.04
CA SER A 958 -32.75 -5.52 -18.98
C SER A 958 -33.88 -4.66 -18.42
N ASN A 959 -33.91 -3.35 -18.67
CA ASN A 959 -34.83 -2.41 -18.01
C ASN A 959 -35.95 -1.86 -18.91
N GLU A 960 -36.13 -2.36 -20.15
CA GLU A 960 -37.18 -1.92 -21.12
C GLU A 960 -37.28 -0.40 -21.38
N LYS A 961 -36.21 0.38 -21.16
CA LYS A 961 -36.18 1.83 -21.39
C LYS A 961 -35.76 2.18 -22.82
N ASN A 962 -36.70 2.21 -23.77
CA ASN A 962 -36.41 2.44 -25.18
C ASN A 962 -35.79 3.82 -25.49
N ASP A 963 -36.24 4.89 -24.83
CA ASP A 963 -35.73 6.26 -25.06
C ASP A 963 -34.24 6.41 -24.70
N LEU A 964 -33.77 5.70 -23.66
CA LEU A 964 -32.36 5.72 -23.25
C LEU A 964 -31.46 4.89 -24.17
N LYS A 965 -32.01 3.87 -24.86
CA LYS A 965 -31.27 3.10 -25.86
C LYS A 965 -30.96 3.95 -27.09
N GLU A 966 -31.91 4.79 -27.51
CA GLU A 966 -31.70 5.75 -28.59
C GLU A 966 -30.60 6.75 -28.23
N LYS A 967 -30.62 7.28 -27.00
CA LYS A 967 -29.54 8.15 -26.52
C LYS A 967 -28.16 7.49 -26.54
N LEU A 968 -28.07 6.24 -26.08
CA LEU A 968 -26.81 5.48 -26.15
C LEU A 968 -26.37 5.20 -27.60
N LYS A 969 -27.31 4.96 -28.51
CA LYS A 969 -27.04 4.81 -29.96
C LYS A 969 -26.40 6.07 -30.54
N ASN A 970 -26.92 7.24 -30.17
CA ASN A 970 -26.36 8.53 -30.59
C ASN A 970 -24.93 8.74 -30.07
N ILE A 971 -24.65 8.37 -28.82
CA ILE A 971 -23.28 8.45 -28.24
C ILE A 971 -22.32 7.53 -29.02
N LYS A 972 -22.71 6.29 -29.32
CA LYS A 972 -21.90 5.36 -30.14
C LYS A 972 -21.62 5.92 -31.53
N GLY A 973 -22.64 6.46 -32.19
CA GLY A 973 -22.50 7.11 -33.50
C GLY A 973 -21.55 8.31 -33.45
N THR A 974 -21.62 9.12 -32.39
CA THR A 974 -20.71 10.25 -32.17
C THR A 974 -19.25 9.79 -32.06
N ILE A 975 -18.98 8.69 -31.35
CA ILE A 975 -17.62 8.14 -31.21
C ILE A 975 -17.10 7.62 -32.57
N ASN A 976 -17.91 6.85 -33.31
CA ASN A 976 -17.51 6.36 -34.64
C ASN A 976 -17.17 7.51 -35.60
N LEU A 977 -18.00 8.57 -35.59
CA LEU A 977 -17.78 9.76 -36.41
C LEU A 977 -16.50 10.50 -36.02
N ARG A 978 -16.27 10.72 -34.72
CA ARG A 978 -15.09 11.45 -34.23
C ARG A 978 -13.77 10.71 -34.44
N LEU A 979 -13.79 9.38 -34.46
CA LEU A 979 -12.58 8.57 -34.64
C LEU A 979 -12.40 8.03 -36.06
N GLU A 980 -13.33 8.33 -36.98
CA GLU A 980 -13.39 7.79 -38.35
C GLU A 980 -13.23 6.26 -38.41
N LYS A 981 -13.79 5.55 -37.42
CA LYS A 981 -13.68 4.10 -37.26
C LYS A 981 -15.04 3.52 -36.87
N ASP A 982 -15.40 2.38 -37.47
CA ASP A 982 -16.60 1.62 -37.10
C ASP A 982 -16.36 0.80 -35.82
N ILE A 983 -16.28 1.49 -34.68
CA ILE A 983 -15.97 0.90 -33.36
C ILE A 983 -17.21 0.18 -32.80
N PHE A 984 -18.37 0.78 -32.99
CA PHE A 984 -19.67 0.23 -32.60
C PHE A 984 -20.49 -0.09 -33.85
N LEU A 985 -20.58 -1.37 -34.21
CA LEU A 985 -21.45 -1.86 -35.29
C LEU A 985 -22.84 -2.11 -34.71
N ASP A 986 -23.83 -1.30 -35.07
CA ASP A 986 -25.23 -1.58 -34.72
C ASP A 986 -25.75 -2.73 -35.59
N LEU A 987 -25.66 -3.95 -35.08
CA LEU A 987 -26.39 -5.11 -35.60
C LEU A 987 -27.86 -5.01 -35.17
N GLU A 988 -28.67 -4.24 -35.89
CA GLU A 988 -30.12 -4.46 -36.01
C GLU A 988 -30.73 -3.50 -37.04
N ASP A 989 -30.64 -3.89 -38.31
CA ASP A 989 -31.68 -3.65 -39.30
C ASP A 989 -31.66 -4.78 -40.37
N ASN A 990 -31.80 -6.03 -39.91
CA ASN A 990 -32.28 -7.11 -40.77
C ASN A 990 -33.77 -7.32 -40.47
N GLY A 991 -34.54 -6.25 -40.71
CA GLY A 991 -35.96 -6.36 -40.96
C GLY A 991 -36.17 -7.20 -42.21
N VAL A 992 -36.96 -8.26 -42.05
CA VAL A 992 -37.49 -9.11 -43.11
C VAL A 992 -38.02 -8.23 -44.26
N GLN A 993 -37.31 -8.20 -45.38
CA GLN A 993 -37.89 -7.87 -46.67
C GLN A 993 -37.50 -8.95 -47.67
N ASP A 994 -38.45 -9.87 -47.80
CA ASP A 994 -38.72 -10.66 -48.97
C ASP A 994 -38.83 -9.77 -50.23
N LEU A 995 -38.64 -10.39 -51.39
CA LEU A 995 -38.74 -9.90 -52.78
C LEU A 995 -37.40 -9.51 -53.43
N THR A 996 -36.81 -10.39 -54.24
CA THR A 996 -37.07 -10.52 -55.69
C THR A 996 -37.14 -9.18 -56.41
N ASP A 997 -36.07 -8.80 -57.10
CA ASP A 997 -36.02 -8.54 -58.55
C ASP A 997 -34.85 -7.62 -58.93
N GLN A 998 -34.09 -8.05 -59.95
CA GLN A 998 -33.46 -7.27 -61.04
C GLN A 998 -32.66 -6.00 -60.64
N LYS A 999 -31.39 -5.83 -61.00
CA LYS A 999 -30.74 -6.04 -62.29
C LYS A 999 -29.25 -5.76 -62.17
#